data_AF-A0A5C7Z6E6-F1
#
_entry.id   AF-A0A5C7Z6E6-F1
#
_cell.length_a   1.000
_cell.length_b   1.000
_cell.length_c   1.000
_cell.angle_alpha   90.00
_cell.angle_beta   90.00
_cell.angle_gamma   90.00
#
_symmetry.space_group_name_H-M   'P 1'
#
loop_
_entity.id
_entity.type
_entity.pdbx_description
1 polymer ?
#
loop_
_entity_poly.entity_id
_entity_poly.type
_entity_poly.pdbx_seq_one_letter_code
_entity_poly.pdbx_strand_id
1 'polypeptide(L)'
;MNNTINRLAIIPARGGSKRIPHKNIRSFHGKPIIGYSIEVAIRSGLFETVMVSTDDVEIAQISKEFGAEVPFFRTAANSNDYATTLEVIREVLEQYKIAGRTFDEVCCIYATAPFIRNIDLVRGLSLVQGDVASVFPVTAFSFPILRSLKVDKELRVSMNWPEYSQARSQDLPAAYHDAGQWYWFKPNLIQNSLYMETSKVIVLRDGMVQDIDNDTDWAIAEIKYALRKKSIVIRADGSAQMGMGHLYRSLALAELLHLDSEIFLVSKHEIPSGTHLPASGRYQYIKIEDESEFVQMCSSECVVIIDGHHFEPALYRQVKAKKSTIVCIDDLHDKDYEADIIINQAVGIQPKDYSTSPWTYFALGPDYALLRKPFMDATKQKRIRTNVSSCFICFGGGDVHNLTKRALDIAKTFSALEKIYVVTGGAYPYYKELCEEIAQDSRVEHLHNASDIEMVDVMSKADVAIIPCSTILLEVFAVGCIPIAGHYVENQKYFYHNFLAQGAFIDAGNFSEEAIRNALFNVIDEPKQLKTIIDGKSTDRLKGLFKLLDDCEAIHLKHARGEDIGTTFRWACDARVRKFSFQKGEISYEEHKSWYMGKLADEACKYYLIDYKGKDIGSIRFDKDEDNVVISYLLDPAFHGQGLGQALLIEGCKAYTREVLVRPLNIVGYVMVENVASMKIFEHLGFIKEVMADKIKYTYPCK
;
A
#
# COMPACT_ATOMS: atom_id res chain seq x y z
N MET A 1 -10.37 26.80 26.88
CA MET A 1 -11.37 26.20 25.97
C MET A 1 -10.60 25.80 24.73
N ASN A 2 -10.57 24.51 24.37
CA ASN A 2 -9.99 24.10 23.08
C ASN A 2 -10.86 24.72 21.99
N ASN A 3 -10.35 25.76 21.35
CA ASN A 3 -11.05 26.38 20.23
C ASN A 3 -11.03 25.36 19.08
N THR A 4 -12.14 24.66 18.91
CA THR A 4 -12.25 23.64 17.86
C THR A 4 -12.34 24.38 16.53
N ILE A 5 -11.41 24.13 15.61
CA ILE A 5 -11.37 24.79 14.30
C ILE A 5 -12.55 24.28 13.48
N ASN A 6 -13.46 25.16 13.09
CA ASN A 6 -14.65 24.82 12.31
C ASN A 6 -14.34 24.86 10.82
N ARG A 7 -14.60 23.75 10.11
CA ARG A 7 -14.26 23.59 8.69
C ARG A 7 -15.48 23.34 7.82
N LEU A 8 -15.60 24.09 6.73
CA LEU A 8 -16.67 24.00 5.74
C LEU A 8 -16.13 23.53 4.38
N ALA A 9 -16.74 22.50 3.79
CA ALA A 9 -16.61 22.22 2.36
C ALA A 9 -17.77 22.86 1.61
N ILE A 10 -17.45 23.65 0.58
CA ILE A 10 -18.42 24.25 -0.35
C ILE A 10 -18.24 23.59 -1.70
N ILE A 11 -19.31 23.00 -2.25
CA ILE A 11 -19.32 22.39 -3.58
C ILE A 11 -20.21 23.20 -4.52
N PRO A 12 -19.65 24.06 -5.40
CA PRO A 12 -20.43 24.82 -6.36
C PRO A 12 -20.94 23.91 -7.50
N ALA A 13 -22.26 23.80 -7.66
CA ALA A 13 -22.88 23.00 -8.71
C ALA A 13 -24.12 23.69 -9.31
N ARG A 14 -23.92 24.55 -10.33
CA ARG A 14 -25.03 25.21 -11.04
C ARG A 14 -25.79 24.26 -11.97
N GLY A 15 -27.09 24.48 -12.17
CA GLY A 15 -27.90 23.69 -13.10
C GLY A 15 -27.56 23.93 -14.58
N GLY A 16 -27.32 25.19 -14.96
CA GLY A 16 -27.20 25.64 -16.35
C GLY A 16 -25.88 25.32 -17.08
N SER A 17 -25.46 24.06 -17.15
CA SER A 17 -24.27 23.66 -17.91
C SER A 17 -24.55 23.64 -19.43
N LYS A 18 -24.00 24.60 -20.19
CA LYS A 18 -24.25 24.77 -21.64
C LYS A 18 -23.52 23.79 -22.55
N ARG A 19 -22.26 23.45 -22.25
CA ARG A 19 -21.41 22.60 -23.11
C ARG A 19 -21.70 21.11 -22.93
N ILE A 20 -21.92 20.69 -21.68
CA ILE A 20 -22.39 19.35 -21.32
C ILE A 20 -23.68 19.51 -20.52
N PRO A 21 -24.86 19.16 -21.08
CA PRO A 21 -26.12 19.23 -20.36
C PRO A 21 -26.07 18.41 -19.06
N HIS A 22 -26.59 18.98 -17.96
CA HIS A 22 -26.62 18.34 -16.63
C HIS A 22 -25.25 17.79 -16.15
N LYS A 23 -24.14 18.44 -16.55
CA LYS A 23 -22.76 17.99 -16.30
C LYS A 23 -22.52 17.49 -14.88
N ASN A 24 -22.99 18.23 -13.86
CA ASN A 24 -22.73 17.93 -12.45
C ASN A 24 -23.40 16.63 -11.96
N ILE A 25 -24.47 16.18 -12.62
CA ILE A 25 -25.22 14.96 -12.25
C ILE A 25 -25.16 13.87 -13.31
N ARG A 26 -24.44 14.11 -14.42
CA ARG A 26 -24.18 13.11 -15.44
C ARG A 26 -23.42 11.91 -14.83
N SER A 27 -23.84 10.70 -15.20
CA SER A 27 -23.24 9.47 -14.72
C SER A 27 -21.80 9.33 -15.21
N PHE A 28 -20.89 9.10 -14.28
CA PHE A 28 -19.47 8.85 -14.50
C PHE A 28 -19.11 7.58 -13.71
N HIS A 29 -18.68 6.52 -14.38
CA HIS A 29 -18.30 5.23 -13.75
C HIS A 29 -19.33 4.70 -12.70
N GLY A 30 -20.62 4.80 -13.04
CA GLY A 30 -21.71 4.20 -12.26
C GLY A 30 -22.38 5.11 -11.23
N LYS A 31 -21.92 6.35 -11.05
CA LYS A 31 -22.59 7.33 -10.18
C LYS A 31 -22.54 8.76 -10.73
N PRO A 32 -23.40 9.68 -10.27
CA PRO A 32 -23.31 11.10 -10.63
C PRO A 32 -21.92 11.67 -10.30
N ILE A 33 -21.33 12.45 -11.21
CA ILE A 33 -19.94 12.93 -11.05
C ILE A 33 -19.73 13.78 -9.77
N ILE A 34 -20.72 14.57 -9.35
CA ILE A 34 -20.69 15.30 -8.08
C ILE A 34 -20.58 14.39 -6.84
N GLY A 35 -21.08 13.15 -6.95
CA GLY A 35 -21.00 12.16 -5.87
C GLY A 35 -19.57 11.78 -5.52
N TYR A 36 -18.60 11.94 -6.43
CA TYR A 36 -17.18 11.73 -6.11
C TYR A 36 -16.67 12.80 -5.14
N SER A 37 -16.95 14.07 -5.41
CA SER A 37 -16.54 15.20 -4.57
C SER A 37 -17.21 15.15 -3.20
N ILE A 38 -18.51 14.87 -3.14
CA ILE A 38 -19.26 14.78 -1.87
C ILE A 38 -18.73 13.63 -1.01
N GLU A 39 -18.60 12.42 -1.57
CA GLU A 39 -18.14 11.26 -0.80
C GLU A 39 -16.73 11.46 -0.24
N VAL A 40 -15.80 12.02 -1.01
CA VAL A 40 -14.43 12.27 -0.55
C VAL A 40 -14.43 13.32 0.56
N ALA A 41 -15.18 14.42 0.41
CA ALA A 41 -15.30 15.42 1.46
C ALA A 41 -15.81 14.79 2.78
N ILE A 42 -16.90 14.01 2.73
CA ILE A 42 -17.48 13.37 3.93
C ILE A 42 -16.53 12.33 4.52
N ARG A 43 -16.01 11.40 3.70
CA ARG A 43 -15.16 10.29 4.17
C ARG A 43 -13.81 10.76 4.71
N SER A 44 -13.34 11.93 4.28
CA SER A 44 -12.12 12.54 4.82
C SER A 44 -12.22 12.75 6.34
N GLY A 45 -13.41 13.06 6.85
CA GLY A 45 -13.60 13.44 8.26
C GLY A 45 -12.96 14.79 8.61
N LEU A 46 -12.63 15.62 7.61
CA LEU A 46 -12.00 16.93 7.81
C LEU A 46 -13.01 18.05 8.07
N PHE A 47 -14.25 17.88 7.63
CA PHE A 47 -15.26 18.94 7.61
C PHE A 47 -16.35 18.71 8.65
N GLU A 48 -16.73 19.79 9.35
CA GLU A 48 -17.95 19.81 10.15
C GLU A 48 -19.20 19.85 9.25
N THR A 49 -19.08 20.55 8.11
CA THR A 49 -20.18 20.71 7.16
C THR A 49 -19.68 20.55 5.74
N VAL A 50 -20.38 19.70 4.98
CA VAL A 50 -20.18 19.54 3.54
C VAL A 50 -21.46 20.00 2.88
N MET A 51 -21.42 21.13 2.18
CA MET A 51 -22.59 21.72 1.55
C MET A 51 -22.43 21.88 0.03
N VAL A 52 -23.53 21.69 -0.68
CA VAL A 52 -23.61 21.95 -2.12
C VAL A 52 -24.36 23.26 -2.34
N SER A 53 -23.71 24.20 -3.02
CA SER A 53 -24.35 25.44 -3.47
C SER A 53 -24.92 25.21 -4.87
N THR A 54 -26.23 25.26 -5.01
CA THR A 54 -26.93 25.03 -6.28
C THR A 54 -28.22 25.85 -6.38
N ASP A 55 -28.63 26.19 -7.59
CA ASP A 55 -29.92 26.76 -7.96
C ASP A 55 -30.91 25.69 -8.46
N ASP A 56 -30.46 24.45 -8.60
CA ASP A 56 -31.20 23.37 -9.25
C ASP A 56 -31.71 22.34 -8.23
N VAL A 57 -33.00 22.01 -8.32
CA VAL A 57 -33.68 21.12 -7.37
C VAL A 57 -33.21 19.67 -7.52
N GLU A 58 -32.91 19.21 -8.75
CA GLU A 58 -32.44 17.86 -9.02
C GLU A 58 -31.02 17.66 -8.47
N ILE A 59 -30.12 18.63 -8.73
CA ILE A 59 -28.78 18.64 -8.14
C ILE A 59 -28.86 18.63 -6.61
N ALA A 60 -29.76 19.43 -6.02
CA ALA A 60 -29.93 19.48 -4.57
C ALA A 60 -30.40 18.13 -3.99
N GLN A 61 -31.35 17.47 -4.65
CA GLN A 61 -31.87 16.17 -4.22
C GLN A 61 -30.78 15.09 -4.27
N ILE A 62 -30.08 14.97 -5.40
CA ILE A 62 -28.96 14.02 -5.55
C ILE A 62 -27.87 14.31 -4.50
N SER A 63 -27.53 15.58 -4.28
CA SER A 63 -26.51 15.95 -3.30
C SER A 63 -26.84 15.48 -1.88
N LYS A 64 -28.11 15.57 -1.48
CA LYS A 64 -28.60 15.08 -0.18
C LYS A 64 -28.54 13.56 -0.08
N GLU A 65 -28.81 12.83 -1.15
CA GLU A 65 -28.70 11.36 -1.20
C GLU A 65 -27.24 10.90 -0.98
N PHE A 66 -26.26 11.69 -1.44
CA PHE A 66 -24.84 11.46 -1.18
C PHE A 66 -24.37 11.99 0.18
N GLY A 67 -25.25 12.61 0.97
CA GLY A 67 -25.00 13.06 2.35
C GLY A 67 -24.55 14.50 2.51
N ALA A 68 -24.55 15.33 1.45
CA ALA A 68 -24.25 16.75 1.57
C ALA A 68 -25.48 17.56 2.02
N GLU A 69 -25.23 18.69 2.67
CA GLU A 69 -26.26 19.66 3.02
C GLU A 69 -26.58 20.60 1.84
N VAL A 70 -27.85 20.99 1.71
CA VAL A 70 -28.28 22.09 0.83
C VAL A 70 -29.26 22.96 1.63
N PRO A 71 -28.75 23.75 2.60
CA PRO A 71 -29.59 24.48 3.55
C PRO A 71 -30.31 25.68 2.91
N PHE A 72 -29.77 26.21 1.83
CA PHE A 72 -30.33 27.31 1.06
C PHE A 72 -29.95 27.14 -0.42
N PHE A 73 -30.79 27.69 -1.31
CA PHE A 73 -30.52 27.72 -2.75
C PHE A 73 -29.68 28.93 -3.11
N ARG A 74 -28.84 28.75 -4.13
CA ARG A 74 -28.03 29.82 -4.70
C ARG A 74 -28.93 30.85 -5.38
N THR A 75 -28.60 32.12 -5.25
CA THR A 75 -29.30 33.19 -5.96
C THR A 75 -29.11 33.11 -7.48
N ALA A 76 -30.09 33.61 -8.25
CA ALA A 76 -29.98 33.69 -9.71
C ALA A 76 -28.78 34.56 -10.16
N ALA A 77 -28.42 35.58 -9.37
CA ALA A 77 -27.28 36.45 -9.63
C ALA A 77 -25.93 35.69 -9.65
N ASN A 78 -25.78 34.67 -8.80
CA ASN A 78 -24.56 33.85 -8.73
C ASN A 78 -24.69 32.50 -9.46
N SER A 79 -25.74 32.34 -10.28
CA SER A 79 -26.01 31.11 -11.04
C SER A 79 -25.84 31.30 -12.56
N ASN A 80 -25.50 32.51 -13.01
CA ASN A 80 -25.28 32.81 -14.42
C ASN A 80 -23.86 32.41 -14.91
N ASP A 81 -23.55 32.64 -16.19
CA ASP A 81 -22.25 32.31 -16.82
C ASP A 81 -21.09 33.22 -16.44
N TYR A 82 -21.36 34.35 -15.78
CA TYR A 82 -20.35 35.35 -15.40
C TYR A 82 -20.00 35.29 -13.91
N ALA A 83 -20.80 34.60 -13.10
CA ALA A 83 -20.56 34.45 -11.67
C ALA A 83 -19.26 33.69 -11.40
N THR A 84 -18.39 34.31 -10.62
CA THR A 84 -17.09 33.75 -10.22
C THR A 84 -17.25 32.76 -9.05
N THR A 85 -16.32 31.81 -8.95
CA THR A 85 -16.27 30.88 -7.79
C THR A 85 -16.22 31.65 -6.46
N LEU A 86 -15.52 32.79 -6.41
CA LEU A 86 -15.41 33.59 -5.20
C LEU A 86 -16.72 34.27 -4.80
N GLU A 87 -17.53 34.73 -5.76
CA GLU A 87 -18.86 35.30 -5.46
C GLU A 87 -19.80 34.24 -4.87
N VAL A 88 -19.77 33.02 -5.43
CA VAL A 88 -20.53 31.88 -4.88
C VAL A 88 -20.09 31.58 -3.45
N ILE A 89 -18.79 31.52 -3.19
CA ILE A 89 -18.23 31.29 -1.85
C ILE A 89 -18.69 32.38 -0.88
N ARG A 90 -18.60 33.66 -1.26
CA ARG A 90 -19.01 34.79 -0.41
C ARG A 90 -20.50 34.74 -0.08
N GLU A 91 -21.35 34.40 -1.06
CA GLU A 91 -22.79 34.22 -0.81
C GLU A 91 -23.02 33.13 0.26
N VAL A 92 -22.40 31.96 0.11
CA VAL A 92 -22.53 30.85 1.06
C VAL A 92 -22.08 31.26 2.47
N LEU A 93 -20.92 31.92 2.59
CA LEU A 93 -20.40 32.35 3.88
C LEU A 93 -21.29 33.41 4.54
N GLU A 94 -21.86 34.34 3.78
CA GLU A 94 -22.79 35.33 4.31
C GLU A 94 -24.10 34.68 4.76
N GLN A 95 -24.64 33.72 4.02
CA GLN A 95 -25.83 32.97 4.44
C GLN A 95 -25.61 32.20 5.75
N TYR A 96 -24.47 31.53 5.90
CA TYR A 96 -24.13 30.87 7.17
C TYR A 96 -23.95 31.88 8.31
N LYS A 97 -23.32 33.03 8.03
CA LYS A 97 -23.16 34.10 9.02
C LYS A 97 -24.52 34.66 9.49
N ILE A 98 -25.47 34.86 8.58
CA ILE A 98 -26.86 35.23 8.90
C ILE A 98 -27.52 34.15 9.77
N ALA A 99 -27.24 32.87 9.48
CA ALA A 99 -27.69 31.73 10.29
C ALA A 99 -26.88 31.53 11.59
N GLY A 100 -25.98 32.46 11.95
CA GLY A 100 -25.21 32.42 13.20
C GLY A 100 -24.04 31.44 13.21
N ARG A 101 -23.59 30.96 12.04
CA ARG A 101 -22.46 30.03 11.90
C ARG A 101 -21.29 30.69 11.16
N THR A 102 -20.08 30.50 11.66
CA THR A 102 -18.84 30.97 11.04
C THR A 102 -17.82 29.84 10.98
N PHE A 103 -16.94 29.90 9.99
CA PHE A 103 -15.93 28.88 9.74
C PHE A 103 -14.54 29.51 9.67
N ASP A 104 -13.58 28.83 10.28
CA ASP A 104 -12.19 29.28 10.36
C ASP A 104 -11.43 28.93 9.06
N GLU A 105 -11.73 27.75 8.51
CA GLU A 105 -11.11 27.21 7.31
C GLU A 105 -12.18 26.69 6.36
N VAL A 106 -12.03 26.97 5.07
CA VAL A 106 -13.00 26.59 4.05
C VAL A 106 -12.27 25.87 2.93
N CYS A 107 -12.89 24.82 2.41
CA CYS A 107 -12.45 24.15 1.19
C CYS A 107 -13.51 24.30 0.10
N CYS A 108 -13.21 25.01 -0.99
CA CYS A 108 -14.04 24.96 -2.18
C CYS A 108 -13.66 23.72 -2.98
N ILE A 109 -14.58 22.79 -3.19
CA ILE A 109 -14.37 21.54 -3.95
C ILE A 109 -15.25 21.58 -5.20
N TYR A 110 -14.66 21.43 -6.38
CA TYR A 110 -15.43 21.46 -7.62
C TYR A 110 -16.26 20.19 -7.80
N ALA A 111 -17.47 20.35 -8.37
CA ALA A 111 -18.42 19.25 -8.56
C ALA A 111 -17.96 18.20 -9.60
N THR A 112 -17.13 18.58 -10.56
CA THR A 112 -16.64 17.68 -11.63
C THR A 112 -15.18 17.29 -11.41
N ALA A 113 -14.82 16.92 -10.19
CA ALA A 113 -13.47 16.54 -9.79
C ALA A 113 -13.36 15.04 -9.41
N PRO A 114 -13.53 14.10 -10.35
CA PRO A 114 -13.56 12.66 -10.04
C PRO A 114 -12.21 12.10 -9.54
N PHE A 115 -11.12 12.85 -9.71
CA PHE A 115 -9.77 12.50 -9.28
C PHE A 115 -9.41 13.00 -7.88
N ILE A 116 -10.30 13.69 -7.18
CA ILE A 116 -10.06 14.15 -5.81
C ILE A 116 -9.78 12.97 -4.86
N ARG A 117 -8.81 13.15 -3.95
CA ARG A 117 -8.38 12.12 -2.99
C ARG A 117 -8.28 12.66 -1.58
N ASN A 118 -8.59 11.81 -0.59
CA ASN A 118 -8.46 12.14 0.83
C ASN A 118 -7.04 12.61 1.18
N ILE A 119 -6.02 11.88 0.72
CA ILE A 119 -4.62 12.19 1.03
C ILE A 119 -4.21 13.60 0.57
N ASP A 120 -4.71 14.06 -0.58
CA ASP A 120 -4.38 15.39 -1.10
C ASP A 120 -5.10 16.49 -0.32
N LEU A 121 -6.34 16.25 0.15
CA LEU A 121 -7.04 17.18 1.03
C LEU A 121 -6.34 17.34 2.39
N VAL A 122 -5.87 16.24 2.99
CA VAL A 122 -5.13 16.26 4.27
C VAL A 122 -3.82 17.02 4.11
N ARG A 123 -3.07 16.73 3.04
CA ARG A 123 -1.82 17.46 2.71
C ARG A 123 -2.08 18.94 2.40
N GLY A 124 -3.19 19.23 1.73
CA GLY A 124 -3.59 20.60 1.44
C GLY A 124 -3.80 21.37 2.74
N LEU A 125 -4.57 20.78 3.66
CA LEU A 125 -4.85 21.34 4.97
C LEU A 125 -3.58 21.54 5.82
N SER A 126 -2.64 20.59 5.80
CA SER A 126 -1.40 20.71 6.58
C SER A 126 -0.52 21.90 6.13
N LEU A 127 -0.73 22.41 4.91
CA LEU A 127 -0.04 23.59 4.40
C LEU A 127 -0.76 24.92 4.73
N VAL A 128 -2.01 24.88 5.23
CA VAL A 128 -2.83 26.06 5.60
C VAL A 128 -2.40 26.60 6.97
N GLN A 129 -1.12 26.94 7.12
CA GLN A 129 -0.53 27.38 8.38
C GLN A 129 -0.10 28.84 8.30
N GLY A 130 -0.09 29.54 9.43
CA GLY A 130 0.35 30.95 9.50
C GLY A 130 -0.44 31.87 8.56
N ASP A 131 0.30 32.61 7.72
CA ASP A 131 -0.15 33.62 6.75
C ASP A 131 -0.50 33.06 5.36
N VAL A 132 -0.47 31.74 5.19
CA VAL A 132 -0.88 31.08 3.95
C VAL A 132 -2.37 31.32 3.71
N ALA A 133 -2.67 32.11 2.68
CA ALA A 133 -4.04 32.51 2.36
C ALA A 133 -4.85 31.37 1.74
N SER A 134 -4.24 30.60 0.83
CA SER A 134 -4.86 29.43 0.21
C SER A 134 -3.85 28.35 -0.18
N VAL A 135 -4.38 27.13 -0.35
CA VAL A 135 -3.66 25.97 -0.86
C VAL A 135 -4.53 25.25 -1.87
N PHE A 136 -3.98 24.92 -3.03
CA PHE A 136 -4.72 24.24 -4.10
C PHE A 136 -3.79 23.35 -4.96
N PRO A 137 -4.32 22.34 -5.66
CA PRO A 137 -3.52 21.48 -6.50
C PRO A 137 -3.25 22.10 -7.88
N VAL A 138 -2.05 21.83 -8.40
CA VAL A 138 -1.63 22.20 -9.76
C VAL A 138 -1.04 20.98 -10.47
N THR A 139 -0.99 21.01 -11.79
CA THR A 139 -0.22 20.04 -12.58
C THR A 139 0.66 20.78 -13.58
N ALA A 140 1.81 20.19 -13.90
CA ALA A 140 2.72 20.77 -14.89
C ALA A 140 2.10 20.67 -16.29
N PHE A 141 2.31 21.70 -17.12
CA PHE A 141 2.01 21.58 -18.54
C PHE A 141 2.91 20.52 -19.19
N SER A 142 2.34 19.70 -20.07
CA SER A 142 3.08 18.68 -20.80
C SER A 142 4.10 19.26 -21.80
N PHE A 143 3.93 20.53 -22.18
CA PHE A 143 4.81 21.26 -23.09
C PHE A 143 5.22 22.60 -22.49
N PRO A 144 6.46 23.08 -22.68
CA PRO A 144 6.90 24.37 -22.15
C PRO A 144 6.09 25.54 -22.73
N ILE A 145 5.31 26.22 -21.89
CA ILE A 145 4.47 27.36 -22.30
C ILE A 145 5.29 28.47 -22.96
N LEU A 146 6.52 28.68 -22.49
CA LEU A 146 7.44 29.70 -23.01
C LEU A 146 7.80 29.50 -24.49
N ARG A 147 7.55 28.31 -25.06
CA ARG A 147 7.70 28.04 -26.50
C ARG A 147 6.39 28.10 -27.29
N SER A 148 5.30 28.54 -26.68
CA SER A 148 4.01 28.63 -27.35
C SER A 148 4.02 29.62 -28.52
N LEU A 149 3.19 29.30 -29.51
CA LEU A 149 3.07 30.04 -30.76
C LEU A 149 1.74 30.79 -30.78
N LYS A 150 1.74 31.97 -31.38
CA LYS A 150 0.54 32.69 -31.80
C LYS A 150 0.39 32.58 -33.30
N VAL A 151 -0.87 32.43 -33.73
CA VAL A 151 -1.26 32.35 -35.14
C VAL A 151 -2.15 33.53 -35.44
N ASP A 152 -1.82 34.31 -36.47
CA ASP A 152 -2.63 35.45 -36.89
C ASP A 152 -3.80 35.03 -37.79
N LYS A 153 -4.61 36.00 -38.24
CA LYS A 153 -5.78 35.74 -39.09
C LYS A 153 -5.41 35.16 -40.46
N GLU A 154 -4.18 35.38 -40.91
CA GLU A 154 -3.61 34.89 -42.16
C GLU A 154 -2.85 33.56 -41.99
N LEU A 155 -2.99 32.90 -40.83
CA LEU A 155 -2.31 31.65 -40.46
C LEU A 155 -0.78 31.76 -40.40
N ARG A 156 -0.24 32.97 -40.22
CA ARG A 156 1.21 33.15 -39.99
C ARG A 156 1.54 32.91 -38.53
N VAL A 157 2.76 32.44 -38.31
CA VAL A 157 3.23 32.01 -37.00
C VAL A 157 4.26 32.98 -36.43
N SER A 158 4.15 33.24 -35.13
CA SER A 158 5.23 33.86 -34.33
C SER A 158 5.18 33.29 -32.92
N MET A 159 6.26 33.44 -32.15
CA MET A 159 6.27 32.99 -30.75
C MET A 159 5.57 34.03 -29.86
N ASN A 160 4.95 33.57 -28.77
CA ASN A 160 4.49 34.46 -27.69
C ASN A 160 5.68 35.09 -26.95
N TRP A 161 6.76 34.31 -26.76
CA TRP A 161 8.01 34.74 -26.13
C TRP A 161 9.23 34.44 -27.03
N PRO A 162 9.54 35.31 -28.00
CA PRO A 162 10.62 35.10 -28.98
C PRO A 162 12.01 34.89 -28.37
N GLU A 163 12.26 35.43 -27.16
CA GLU A 163 13.50 35.29 -26.41
C GLU A 163 13.85 33.83 -26.07
N TYR A 164 12.85 32.94 -26.01
CA TYR A 164 13.05 31.51 -25.76
C TYR A 164 13.11 30.65 -27.04
N SER A 165 13.21 31.27 -28.22
CA SER A 165 13.20 30.55 -29.51
C SER A 165 14.30 29.50 -29.66
N GLN A 166 15.50 29.80 -29.13
CA GLN A 166 16.67 28.92 -29.15
C GLN A 166 16.86 28.13 -27.84
N ALA A 167 16.01 28.34 -26.83
CA ALA A 167 16.11 27.63 -25.56
C ALA A 167 15.67 26.18 -25.73
N ARG A 168 16.45 25.23 -25.21
CA ARG A 168 16.07 23.80 -25.23
C ARG A 168 14.94 23.58 -24.21
N SER A 169 13.97 22.74 -24.55
CA SER A 169 12.79 22.51 -23.70
C SER A 169 13.12 22.09 -22.26
N GLN A 170 14.19 21.31 -22.08
CA GLN A 170 14.66 20.85 -20.77
C GLN A 170 15.35 21.93 -19.93
N ASP A 171 15.78 23.04 -20.55
CA ASP A 171 16.41 24.16 -19.85
C ASP A 171 15.37 25.19 -19.40
N LEU A 172 14.12 25.07 -19.86
CA LEU A 172 13.05 26.00 -19.52
C LEU A 172 12.44 25.66 -18.17
N PRO A 173 12.06 26.68 -17.37
CA PRO A 173 11.34 26.45 -16.12
C PRO A 173 10.02 25.74 -16.39
N ALA A 174 9.68 24.79 -15.51
CA ALA A 174 8.37 24.14 -15.53
C ALA A 174 7.27 25.18 -15.27
N ALA A 175 6.21 25.11 -16.05
CA ALA A 175 5.02 25.92 -15.86
C ALA A 175 3.85 25.01 -15.46
N TYR A 176 2.92 25.54 -14.67
CA TYR A 176 1.84 24.78 -14.05
C TYR A 176 0.50 25.42 -14.33
N HIS A 177 -0.55 24.61 -14.37
CA HIS A 177 -1.93 25.08 -14.35
C HIS A 177 -2.69 24.48 -13.16
N ASP A 178 -3.79 25.15 -12.79
CA ASP A 178 -4.74 24.65 -11.81
C ASP A 178 -5.23 23.25 -12.20
N ALA A 179 -5.31 22.37 -11.21
CA ALA A 179 -5.87 21.04 -11.37
C ALA A 179 -7.41 21.02 -11.28
N GLY A 180 -8.04 22.12 -10.86
CA GLY A 180 -9.49 22.29 -10.89
C GLY A 180 -10.23 21.33 -9.95
N GLN A 181 -9.62 20.98 -8.81
CA GLN A 181 -10.22 20.02 -7.87
C GLN A 181 -10.72 20.68 -6.59
N TRP A 182 -9.84 21.33 -5.84
CA TRP A 182 -10.17 21.88 -4.53
C TRP A 182 -9.27 23.06 -4.15
N TYR A 183 -9.76 23.91 -3.25
CA TYR A 183 -9.05 25.07 -2.72
C TYR A 183 -9.30 25.19 -1.24
N TRP A 184 -8.29 24.93 -0.42
CA TRP A 184 -8.29 25.30 0.98
C TRP A 184 -7.96 26.78 1.13
N PHE A 185 -8.65 27.50 2.02
CA PHE A 185 -8.34 28.88 2.33
C PHE A 185 -8.92 29.31 3.68
N LYS A 186 -8.37 30.41 4.21
CA LYS A 186 -8.91 31.09 5.40
C LYS A 186 -9.78 32.27 4.94
N PRO A 187 -11.08 32.33 5.29
CA PRO A 187 -11.97 33.38 4.79
C PRO A 187 -11.49 34.81 5.05
N ASN A 188 -10.80 35.04 6.17
CA ASN A 188 -10.26 36.36 6.53
C ASN A 188 -9.01 36.78 5.75
N LEU A 189 -8.34 35.86 5.04
CA LEU A 189 -7.14 36.16 4.25
C LEU A 189 -7.42 36.29 2.75
N ILE A 190 -8.60 35.86 2.30
CA ILE A 190 -9.02 35.97 0.90
C ILE A 190 -9.65 37.33 0.64
N GLN A 191 -9.06 38.07 -0.29
CA GLN A 191 -9.60 39.37 -0.74
C GLN A 191 -10.35 39.20 -2.05
N ASN A 192 -9.66 39.28 -3.20
CA ASN A 192 -10.29 39.36 -4.53
C ASN A 192 -10.11 38.10 -5.37
N SER A 193 -9.35 37.12 -4.88
CA SER A 193 -8.99 35.90 -5.61
C SER A 193 -8.70 34.76 -4.65
N LEU A 194 -8.95 33.53 -5.10
CA LEU A 194 -8.44 32.32 -4.42
C LEU A 194 -6.93 32.14 -4.62
N TYR A 195 -6.34 32.93 -5.53
CA TYR A 195 -4.90 33.02 -5.78
C TYR A 195 -4.35 34.30 -5.16
N MET A 196 -3.66 34.15 -4.04
CA MET A 196 -2.98 35.23 -3.32
C MET A 196 -1.46 35.04 -3.36
N GLU A 197 -0.69 36.07 -3.04
CA GLU A 197 0.78 36.02 -3.04
C GLU A 197 1.34 34.97 -2.06
N THR A 198 0.67 34.75 -0.92
CA THR A 198 1.07 33.76 0.10
C THR A 198 0.50 32.36 -0.15
N SER A 199 -0.08 32.10 -1.32
CA SER A 199 -0.67 30.79 -1.63
C SER A 199 0.40 29.73 -1.80
N LYS A 200 0.09 28.50 -1.40
CA LYS A 200 0.92 27.32 -1.66
C LYS A 200 0.20 26.36 -2.59
N VAL A 201 0.95 25.45 -3.20
CA VAL A 201 0.39 24.46 -4.13
C VAL A 201 0.83 23.05 -3.81
N ILE A 202 0.00 22.09 -4.19
CA ILE A 202 0.38 20.68 -4.29
C ILE A 202 0.50 20.31 -5.76
N VAL A 203 1.65 19.81 -6.17
CA VAL A 203 1.84 19.33 -7.55
C VAL A 203 1.27 17.90 -7.66
N LEU A 204 0.27 17.73 -8.51
CA LEU A 204 -0.31 16.44 -8.87
C LEU A 204 0.31 15.93 -10.18
N ARG A 205 0.29 14.61 -10.37
CA ARG A 205 0.64 13.99 -11.64
C ARG A 205 -0.46 14.20 -12.68
N ASP A 206 -0.08 14.32 -13.95
CA ASP A 206 -1.01 14.53 -15.08
C ASP A 206 -2.16 13.50 -15.14
N GLY A 207 -1.86 12.23 -14.83
CA GLY A 207 -2.87 11.16 -14.81
C GLY A 207 -3.95 11.32 -13.73
N MET A 208 -3.76 12.24 -12.78
CA MET A 208 -4.70 12.55 -11.69
C MET A 208 -5.44 13.87 -11.91
N VAL A 209 -5.34 14.47 -13.10
CA VAL A 209 -5.96 15.77 -13.40
C VAL A 209 -6.66 15.71 -14.76
N GLN A 210 -7.90 16.20 -14.81
CA GLN A 210 -8.61 16.46 -16.05
C GLN A 210 -9.66 17.54 -15.81
N ASP A 211 -9.54 18.67 -16.49
CA ASP A 211 -10.63 19.64 -16.56
C ASP A 211 -11.66 19.15 -17.58
N ILE A 212 -12.94 19.18 -17.22
CA ILE A 212 -14.04 18.55 -17.97
C ILE A 212 -14.98 19.63 -18.47
N ASP A 213 -14.80 20.02 -19.72
CA ASP A 213 -15.52 21.14 -20.34
C ASP A 213 -16.33 20.74 -21.58
N ASN A 214 -15.91 19.68 -22.28
CA ASN A 214 -16.58 19.12 -23.44
C ASN A 214 -16.57 17.57 -23.42
N ASP A 215 -17.26 16.93 -24.37
CA ASP A 215 -17.38 15.46 -24.42
C ASP A 215 -16.04 14.74 -24.63
N THR A 216 -15.06 15.36 -25.30
CA THR A 216 -13.71 14.80 -25.44
C THR A 216 -13.01 14.76 -24.08
N ASP A 217 -13.10 15.84 -23.29
CA ASP A 217 -12.53 15.87 -21.94
C ASP A 217 -13.18 14.82 -21.04
N TRP A 218 -14.51 14.63 -21.19
CA TRP A 218 -15.25 13.60 -20.48
C TRP A 218 -14.71 12.20 -20.81
N ALA A 219 -14.53 11.89 -22.10
CA ALA A 219 -13.98 10.60 -22.52
C ALA A 219 -12.54 10.40 -22.01
N ILE A 220 -11.71 11.44 -22.03
CA ILE A 220 -10.34 11.39 -21.45
C ILE A 220 -10.41 11.14 -19.94
N ALA A 221 -11.31 11.81 -19.22
CA ALA A 221 -11.50 11.59 -17.79
C ALA A 221 -11.93 10.14 -17.51
N GLU A 222 -12.84 9.57 -18.29
CA GLU A 222 -13.25 8.16 -18.13
C GLU A 222 -12.09 7.19 -18.33
N ILE A 223 -11.25 7.41 -19.34
CA ILE A 223 -10.05 6.60 -19.61
C ILE A 223 -9.03 6.75 -18.48
N LYS A 224 -8.68 7.99 -18.09
CA LYS A 224 -7.74 8.28 -17.01
C LYS A 224 -8.21 7.64 -15.70
N TYR A 225 -9.51 7.73 -15.40
CA TYR A 225 -10.10 7.16 -14.19
C TYR A 225 -10.03 5.63 -14.20
N ALA A 226 -10.36 4.98 -15.32
CA ALA A 226 -10.30 3.52 -15.46
C ALA A 226 -8.87 2.96 -15.36
N LEU A 227 -7.87 3.71 -15.80
CA LEU A 227 -6.46 3.30 -15.76
C LEU A 227 -5.75 3.65 -14.45
N ARG A 228 -6.36 4.47 -13.59
CA ARG A 228 -5.70 4.91 -12.36
C ARG A 228 -5.43 3.72 -11.44
N LYS A 229 -4.28 3.76 -10.77
CA LYS A 229 -3.92 2.80 -9.73
C LYS A 229 -4.12 3.42 -8.36
N LYS A 230 -4.40 2.55 -7.37
CA LYS A 230 -4.48 2.96 -5.97
C LYS A 230 -3.18 3.58 -5.51
N SER A 231 -3.29 4.56 -4.64
CA SER A 231 -2.13 5.15 -3.96
C SER A 231 -1.57 4.14 -2.95
N ILE A 232 -0.25 4.14 -2.79
CA ILE A 232 0.41 3.33 -1.76
C ILE A 232 0.74 4.27 -0.61
N VAL A 233 0.22 3.99 0.57
CA VAL A 233 0.49 4.80 1.77
C VAL A 233 1.25 3.93 2.77
N ILE A 234 2.50 4.28 3.01
CA ILE A 234 3.40 3.55 3.89
C ILE A 234 3.44 4.26 5.24
N ARG A 235 3.04 3.58 6.30
CA ARG A 235 3.28 3.99 7.68
C ARG A 235 4.43 3.19 8.25
N ALA A 236 5.59 3.84 8.29
CA ALA A 236 6.80 3.28 8.86
C ALA A 236 7.59 4.42 9.51
N ASP A 237 8.15 4.17 10.68
CA ASP A 237 9.05 5.11 11.34
C ASP A 237 10.51 4.69 11.08
N GLY A 238 11.36 5.67 10.83
CA GLY A 238 12.79 5.47 10.65
C GLY A 238 13.54 6.68 11.19
N SER A 239 14.53 6.45 12.04
CA SER A 239 15.35 7.52 12.61
C SER A 239 16.77 7.04 12.89
N ALA A 240 17.65 7.99 13.18
CA ALA A 240 19.00 7.72 13.65
C ALA A 240 19.04 6.72 14.83
N GLN A 241 18.08 6.83 15.74
CA GLN A 241 18.01 6.04 16.97
C GLN A 241 17.27 4.71 16.78
N MET A 242 16.17 4.71 16.00
CA MET A 242 15.34 3.51 15.78
C MET A 242 15.92 2.60 14.68
N GLY A 243 16.83 3.12 13.87
CA GLY A 243 17.29 2.46 12.65
C GLY A 243 16.35 2.72 11.47
N MET A 244 16.84 2.38 10.27
CA MET A 244 16.16 2.65 9.00
C MET A 244 15.59 1.39 8.34
N GLY A 245 15.61 0.25 9.04
CA GLY A 245 15.24 -1.07 8.48
C GLY A 245 13.78 -1.14 8.01
N HIS A 246 12.84 -0.70 8.85
CA HIS A 246 11.40 -0.62 8.52
C HIS A 246 11.18 0.24 7.27
N LEU A 247 11.86 1.37 7.18
CA LEU A 247 11.76 2.26 6.04
C LEU A 247 12.23 1.60 4.74
N TYR A 248 13.45 1.06 4.72
CA TYR A 248 14.03 0.50 3.50
C TYR A 248 13.30 -0.76 3.01
N ARG A 249 12.83 -1.62 3.91
CA ARG A 249 12.09 -2.83 3.51
C ARG A 249 10.68 -2.50 3.03
N SER A 250 10.03 -1.50 3.63
CA SER A 250 8.74 -0.98 3.16
C SER A 250 8.86 -0.33 1.78
N LEU A 251 9.92 0.45 1.55
CA LEU A 251 10.22 1.02 0.23
C LEU A 251 10.52 -0.06 -0.79
N ALA A 252 11.31 -1.09 -0.43
CA ALA A 252 11.57 -2.22 -1.31
C ALA A 252 10.26 -2.93 -1.71
N LEU A 253 9.33 -3.14 -0.77
CA LEU A 253 8.02 -3.69 -1.08
C LEU A 253 7.22 -2.76 -2.01
N ALA A 254 7.25 -1.46 -1.77
CA ALA A 254 6.54 -0.47 -2.58
C ALA A 254 7.13 -0.29 -3.99
N GLU A 255 8.41 -0.59 -4.20
CA GLU A 255 9.00 -0.63 -5.54
C GLU A 255 8.55 -1.84 -6.36
N LEU A 256 8.20 -2.94 -5.69
CA LEU A 256 7.62 -4.11 -6.35
C LEU A 256 6.16 -3.88 -6.76
N LEU A 257 5.51 -2.90 -6.14
CA LEU A 257 4.15 -2.47 -6.46
C LEU A 257 4.09 -1.69 -7.79
N HIS A 258 2.87 -1.57 -8.34
CA HIS A 258 2.61 -0.98 -9.66
C HIS A 258 3.48 0.24 -9.96
N LEU A 259 4.18 0.21 -11.09
CA LEU A 259 5.10 1.27 -11.54
C LEU A 259 4.41 2.63 -11.71
N ASP A 260 3.08 2.68 -11.74
CA ASP A 260 2.31 3.90 -11.92
C ASP A 260 1.65 4.41 -10.64
N SER A 261 1.69 3.68 -9.53
CA SER A 261 1.15 4.16 -8.25
C SER A 261 2.01 5.28 -7.67
N GLU A 262 1.36 6.27 -7.06
CA GLU A 262 2.03 7.25 -6.18
C GLU A 262 2.26 6.62 -4.81
N ILE A 263 3.44 6.89 -4.24
CA ILE A 263 3.89 6.31 -2.97
C ILE A 263 4.06 7.44 -1.96
N PHE A 264 3.30 7.37 -0.88
CA PHE A 264 3.31 8.31 0.21
C PHE A 264 3.94 7.64 1.43
N LEU A 265 5.05 8.18 1.89
CA LEU A 265 5.74 7.70 3.08
C LEU A 265 5.39 8.61 4.26
N VAL A 266 4.77 8.02 5.28
CA VAL A 266 4.20 8.71 6.44
C VAL A 266 4.94 8.28 7.71
N SER A 267 5.55 9.26 8.38
CA SER A 267 6.39 9.05 9.57
C SER A 267 6.14 10.14 10.61
N LYS A 268 6.32 9.80 11.89
CA LYS A 268 6.38 10.82 12.97
C LYS A 268 7.75 11.49 13.07
N HIS A 269 8.77 10.87 12.49
CA HIS A 269 10.15 11.33 12.53
C HIS A 269 10.60 11.83 11.17
N GLU A 270 11.32 12.95 11.16
CA GLU A 270 12.00 13.40 9.95
C GLU A 270 12.97 12.36 9.45
N ILE A 271 12.94 12.15 8.13
CA ILE A 271 13.90 11.29 7.47
C ILE A 271 15.27 11.97 7.55
N PRO A 272 16.32 11.27 8.03
CA PRO A 272 17.67 11.82 8.10
C PRO A 272 18.14 12.37 6.76
N SER A 273 18.78 13.54 6.78
CA SER A 273 19.40 14.17 5.61
C SER A 273 20.36 13.19 4.92
N GLY A 274 20.23 13.04 3.60
CA GLY A 274 21.03 12.08 2.83
C GLY A 274 20.44 10.67 2.72
N THR A 275 19.26 10.42 3.28
CA THR A 275 18.49 9.21 2.97
C THR A 275 18.07 9.26 1.50
N HIS A 276 18.61 8.36 0.68
CA HIS A 276 18.27 8.26 -0.72
C HIS A 276 16.88 7.63 -0.88
N LEU A 277 15.84 8.46 -1.03
CA LEU A 277 14.58 7.98 -1.60
C LEU A 277 14.80 7.63 -3.07
N PRO A 278 14.14 6.60 -3.61
CA PRO A 278 14.35 6.21 -5.00
C PRO A 278 13.97 7.37 -5.93
N ALA A 279 14.81 7.65 -6.94
CA ALA A 279 14.79 8.87 -7.75
C ALA A 279 13.56 9.04 -8.69
N SER A 280 12.50 8.26 -8.50
CA SER A 280 11.42 8.12 -9.50
C SER A 280 10.36 9.23 -9.51
N GLY A 281 10.48 10.28 -8.70
CA GLY A 281 9.48 11.37 -8.61
C GLY A 281 8.07 10.94 -8.16
N ARG A 282 7.86 9.64 -7.89
CA ARG A 282 6.61 9.04 -7.40
C ARG A 282 6.51 8.99 -5.87
N TYR A 283 7.61 9.30 -5.18
CA TYR A 283 7.71 9.25 -3.72
C TYR A 283 7.44 10.61 -3.11
N GLN A 284 6.60 10.64 -2.10
CA GLN A 284 6.29 11.84 -1.33
C GLN A 284 6.40 11.52 0.15
N TYR A 285 7.19 12.33 0.87
CA TYR A 285 7.32 12.20 2.30
C TYR A 285 6.32 13.11 3.01
N ILE A 286 5.66 12.59 4.05
CA ILE A 286 4.70 13.30 4.89
C ILE A 286 5.09 13.06 6.35
N LYS A 287 5.42 14.14 7.05
CA LYS A 287 5.55 14.13 8.50
C LYS A 287 4.17 14.30 9.12
N ILE A 288 3.85 13.47 10.11
CA ILE A 288 2.65 13.59 10.93
C ILE A 288 3.04 13.78 12.39
N GLU A 289 2.17 14.40 13.17
CA GLU A 289 2.34 14.50 14.62
C GLU A 289 1.45 13.47 15.34
N ASP A 290 0.27 13.18 14.78
CA ASP A 290 -0.70 12.23 15.33
C ASP A 290 -1.12 11.13 14.33
N GLU A 291 -1.45 9.94 14.82
CA GLU A 291 -1.87 8.83 13.96
C GLU A 291 -3.23 9.08 13.29
N SER A 292 -4.07 9.94 13.85
CA SER A 292 -5.34 10.33 13.21
C SER A 292 -5.14 11.01 11.87
N GLU A 293 -4.05 11.77 11.69
CA GLU A 293 -3.70 12.37 10.39
C GLU A 293 -3.45 11.28 9.34
N PHE A 294 -2.69 10.24 9.69
CA PHE A 294 -2.45 9.10 8.83
C PHE A 294 -3.74 8.34 8.50
N VAL A 295 -4.60 8.11 9.50
CA VAL A 295 -5.92 7.48 9.29
C VAL A 295 -6.81 8.31 8.36
N GLN A 296 -6.77 9.65 8.44
CA GLN A 296 -7.52 10.53 7.54
C GLN A 296 -7.04 10.47 6.09
N MET A 297 -5.76 10.20 5.86
CA MET A 297 -5.20 9.99 4.50
C MET A 297 -5.65 8.68 3.86
N CYS A 298 -6.05 7.70 4.66
CA CYS A 298 -6.45 6.37 4.22
C CYS A 298 -7.87 6.35 3.60
N SER A 299 -8.08 5.49 2.60
CA SER A 299 -9.36 5.32 1.91
C SER A 299 -9.41 4.00 1.13
N SER A 300 -10.57 3.69 0.54
CA SER A 300 -10.71 2.56 -0.40
C SER A 300 -9.80 2.63 -1.61
N GLU A 301 -9.29 3.82 -1.94
CA GLU A 301 -8.37 4.07 -3.05
C GLU A 301 -6.90 3.91 -2.64
N CYS A 302 -6.63 3.39 -1.43
CA CYS A 302 -5.29 3.21 -0.89
C CYS A 302 -4.97 1.74 -0.62
N VAL A 303 -3.75 1.32 -0.98
CA VAL A 303 -3.07 0.17 -0.39
C VAL A 303 -2.17 0.72 0.71
N VAL A 304 -2.43 0.32 1.95
CA VAL A 304 -1.77 0.82 3.14
C VAL A 304 -0.77 -0.22 3.64
N ILE A 305 0.51 0.16 3.70
CA ILE A 305 1.58 -0.68 4.25
C ILE A 305 1.87 -0.19 5.67
N ILE A 306 1.76 -1.06 6.66
CA ILE A 306 2.08 -0.74 8.06
C ILE A 306 3.28 -1.59 8.47
N ASP A 307 4.38 -0.95 8.89
CA ASP A 307 5.64 -1.60 9.23
C ASP A 307 6.21 -1.03 10.54
N GLY A 308 6.01 -1.76 11.63
CA GLY A 308 6.49 -1.40 12.96
C GLY A 308 5.80 -2.18 14.07
N HIS A 309 6.57 -2.60 15.06
CA HIS A 309 6.08 -3.38 16.20
C HIS A 309 5.32 -2.53 17.23
N HIS A 310 5.49 -1.20 17.23
CA HIS A 310 4.84 -0.28 18.16
C HIS A 310 3.40 0.10 17.77
N PHE A 311 2.93 -0.31 16.59
CA PHE A 311 1.57 0.02 16.15
C PHE A 311 0.52 -0.83 16.84
N GLU A 312 -0.42 -0.17 17.51
CA GLU A 312 -1.49 -0.82 18.28
C GLU A 312 -2.62 -1.36 17.38
N PRO A 313 -3.34 -2.43 17.80
CA PRO A 313 -4.45 -2.99 17.02
C PRO A 313 -5.52 -1.97 16.65
N ALA A 314 -5.73 -0.95 17.49
CA ALA A 314 -6.69 0.13 17.22
C ALA A 314 -6.41 0.88 15.90
N LEU A 315 -5.13 1.06 15.53
CA LEU A 315 -4.75 1.70 14.28
C LEU A 315 -5.24 0.89 13.07
N TYR A 316 -5.04 -0.42 13.09
CA TYR A 316 -5.50 -1.33 12.04
C TYR A 316 -7.02 -1.25 11.86
N ARG A 317 -7.79 -1.25 12.96
CA ARG A 317 -9.26 -1.12 12.92
C ARG A 317 -9.70 0.21 12.29
N GLN A 318 -9.04 1.30 12.66
CA GLN A 318 -9.33 2.63 12.13
C GLN A 318 -9.03 2.71 10.63
N VAL A 319 -7.91 2.17 10.17
CA VAL A 319 -7.56 2.10 8.74
C VAL A 319 -8.52 1.17 7.99
N LYS A 320 -8.95 0.06 8.60
CA LYS A 320 -9.99 -0.83 8.04
C LYS A 320 -11.34 -0.17 7.92
N ALA A 321 -11.74 0.68 8.87
CA ALA A 321 -12.97 1.45 8.79
C ALA A 321 -12.97 2.42 7.59
N LYS A 322 -11.79 2.87 7.14
CA LYS A 322 -11.62 3.63 5.88
C LYS A 322 -11.72 2.77 4.61
N LYS A 323 -11.95 1.47 4.75
CA LYS A 323 -12.03 0.46 3.66
C LYS A 323 -10.73 0.30 2.87
N SER A 324 -9.60 0.64 3.48
CA SER A 324 -8.29 0.47 2.85
C SER A 324 -7.88 -1.00 2.83
N THR A 325 -7.13 -1.36 1.80
CA THR A 325 -6.39 -2.63 1.78
C THR A 325 -5.17 -2.48 2.67
N ILE A 326 -4.92 -3.40 3.60
CA ILE A 326 -3.83 -3.32 4.58
C ILE A 326 -2.85 -4.48 4.36
N VAL A 327 -1.59 -4.12 4.15
CA VAL A 327 -0.43 -5.01 4.14
C VAL A 327 0.39 -4.72 5.39
N CYS A 328 0.48 -5.70 6.29
CA CYS A 328 1.28 -5.61 7.50
C CYS A 328 2.64 -6.28 7.27
N ILE A 329 3.73 -5.60 7.63
CA ILE A 329 5.06 -6.19 7.75
C ILE A 329 5.33 -6.38 9.24
N ASP A 330 5.40 -7.64 9.66
CA ASP A 330 5.52 -8.02 11.07
C ASP A 330 6.80 -8.83 11.33
N ASP A 331 7.32 -8.71 12.56
CA ASP A 331 8.46 -9.47 13.06
C ASP A 331 8.13 -10.28 14.33
N LEU A 332 7.07 -9.95 15.09
CA LEU A 332 6.89 -10.39 16.47
C LEU A 332 5.60 -11.16 16.77
N HIS A 333 4.59 -11.14 15.89
CA HIS A 333 3.30 -11.81 16.06
C HIS A 333 2.67 -11.65 17.46
N ASP A 334 2.80 -10.46 18.05
CA ASP A 334 2.60 -10.20 19.48
C ASP A 334 1.21 -9.61 19.83
N LYS A 335 0.35 -9.45 18.83
CA LYS A 335 -0.96 -8.81 18.98
C LYS A 335 -2.01 -9.37 18.01
N ASP A 336 -3.24 -8.87 18.13
CA ASP A 336 -4.28 -9.10 17.13
C ASP A 336 -4.04 -8.21 15.90
N TYR A 337 -4.08 -8.80 14.71
CA TYR A 337 -3.85 -8.08 13.45
C TYR A 337 -5.10 -8.06 12.60
N GLU A 338 -5.51 -6.86 12.17
CA GLU A 338 -6.57 -6.66 11.18
C GLU A 338 -5.96 -6.24 9.83
N ALA A 339 -5.34 -7.20 9.14
CA ALA A 339 -4.70 -6.98 7.84
C ALA A 339 -5.25 -7.93 6.76
N ASP A 340 -5.22 -7.51 5.48
CA ASP A 340 -5.53 -8.42 4.37
C ASP A 340 -4.34 -9.32 4.04
N ILE A 341 -3.12 -8.79 4.21
CA ILE A 341 -1.86 -9.51 4.00
C ILE A 341 -0.96 -9.29 5.21
N ILE A 342 -0.35 -10.37 5.71
CA ILE A 342 0.74 -10.31 6.67
C ILE A 342 2.00 -10.89 6.02
N ILE A 343 3.07 -10.10 6.01
CA ILE A 343 4.41 -10.51 5.58
C ILE A 343 5.28 -10.62 6.83
N ASN A 344 5.80 -11.81 7.12
CA ASN A 344 6.79 -12.02 8.16
C ASN A 344 7.93 -12.87 7.61
N GLN A 345 9.16 -12.38 7.70
CA GLN A 345 10.34 -12.96 7.07
C GLN A 345 11.08 -13.97 7.96
N ALA A 346 10.65 -14.13 9.21
CA ALA A 346 11.25 -15.06 10.16
C ALA A 346 11.03 -16.52 9.74
N VAL A 347 12.02 -17.37 9.93
CA VAL A 347 11.86 -18.81 9.68
C VAL A 347 11.01 -19.45 10.78
N GLY A 348 10.19 -20.43 10.41
CA GLY A 348 9.45 -21.25 11.37
C GLY A 348 8.11 -20.67 11.82
N ILE A 349 7.85 -19.39 11.53
CA ILE A 349 6.55 -18.76 11.77
C ILE A 349 5.45 -19.46 10.96
N GLN A 350 4.30 -19.67 11.59
CA GLN A 350 3.14 -20.32 11.01
C GLN A 350 1.90 -19.43 11.16
N PRO A 351 0.88 -19.56 10.29
CA PRO A 351 -0.35 -18.78 10.42
C PRO A 351 -1.05 -18.93 11.77
N LYS A 352 -0.94 -20.11 12.41
CA LYS A 352 -1.53 -20.40 13.74
C LYS A 352 -0.94 -19.56 14.87
N ASP A 353 0.23 -18.95 14.66
CA ASP A 353 0.91 -18.10 15.64
C ASP A 353 0.25 -16.70 15.70
N TYR A 354 -0.62 -16.40 14.72
CA TYR A 354 -1.33 -15.13 14.62
C TYR A 354 -2.80 -15.24 15.03
N SER A 355 -3.35 -14.10 15.44
CA SER A 355 -4.77 -13.87 15.67
C SER A 355 -5.29 -12.88 14.63
N THR A 356 -6.04 -13.37 13.63
CA THR A 356 -6.44 -12.59 12.43
C THR A 356 -7.88 -12.92 12.00
N SER A 357 -8.26 -12.44 10.80
CA SER A 357 -9.51 -12.83 10.13
C SER A 357 -9.30 -14.00 9.16
N PRO A 358 -10.33 -14.80 8.84
CA PRO A 358 -10.23 -15.97 7.96
C PRO A 358 -9.85 -15.67 6.49
N TRP A 359 -9.84 -14.40 6.11
CA TRP A 359 -9.45 -13.92 4.79
C TRP A 359 -8.05 -13.27 4.78
N THR A 360 -7.34 -13.24 5.91
CA THR A 360 -5.97 -12.75 5.96
C THR A 360 -5.05 -13.73 5.24
N TYR A 361 -4.30 -13.22 4.27
CA TYR A 361 -3.31 -13.98 3.54
C TYR A 361 -1.94 -13.89 4.21
N PHE A 362 -1.30 -15.04 4.41
CA PHE A 362 0.00 -15.15 5.06
C PHE A 362 1.13 -15.36 4.05
N ALA A 363 2.09 -14.44 4.05
CA ALA A 363 3.32 -14.46 3.26
C ALA A 363 4.52 -14.62 4.20
N LEU A 364 4.82 -15.88 4.56
CA LEU A 364 5.68 -16.23 5.69
C LEU A 364 7.03 -16.82 5.28
N GLY A 365 8.05 -16.50 6.07
CA GLY A 365 9.40 -17.01 5.94
C GLY A 365 10.26 -16.29 4.90
N PRO A 366 11.51 -16.75 4.73
CA PRO A 366 12.48 -16.16 3.80
C PRO A 366 12.04 -16.19 2.34
N ASP A 367 11.08 -17.06 2.00
CA ASP A 367 10.44 -17.11 0.68
C ASP A 367 9.84 -15.75 0.27
N TYR A 368 9.45 -14.93 1.24
CA TYR A 368 8.89 -13.59 1.04
C TYR A 368 9.82 -12.47 1.55
N ALA A 369 11.14 -12.72 1.59
CA ALA A 369 12.12 -11.72 2.00
C ALA A 369 12.01 -10.42 1.17
N LEU A 370 11.95 -9.30 1.88
CA LEU A 370 11.84 -7.94 1.35
C LEU A 370 13.24 -7.38 1.09
N LEU A 371 13.78 -7.68 -0.09
CA LEU A 371 15.11 -7.26 -0.51
C LEU A 371 15.02 -6.17 -1.58
N ARG A 372 15.90 -5.17 -1.47
CA ARG A 372 16.08 -4.15 -2.51
C ARG A 372 16.62 -4.77 -3.80
N LYS A 373 16.37 -4.11 -4.94
CA LYS A 373 16.65 -4.66 -6.27
C LYS A 373 18.09 -5.15 -6.46
N PRO A 374 19.15 -4.42 -6.04
CA PRO A 374 20.53 -4.90 -6.20
C PRO A 374 20.82 -6.21 -5.44
N PHE A 375 20.30 -6.35 -4.22
CA PHE A 375 20.46 -7.58 -3.42
C PHE A 375 19.69 -8.75 -4.02
N MET A 376 18.49 -8.49 -4.55
CA MET A 376 17.75 -9.51 -5.28
C MET A 376 18.51 -9.99 -6.52
N ASP A 377 19.13 -9.08 -7.27
CA ASP A 377 19.94 -9.45 -8.43
C ASP A 377 21.21 -10.21 -8.04
N ALA A 378 21.78 -9.94 -6.86
CA ALA A 378 22.92 -10.69 -6.32
C ALA A 378 22.60 -12.17 -6.05
N THR A 379 21.34 -12.53 -5.75
CA THR A 379 20.93 -13.95 -5.51
C THR A 379 21.18 -14.87 -6.72
N LYS A 380 21.28 -14.29 -7.92
CA LYS A 380 21.57 -15.03 -9.17
C LYS A 380 23.00 -15.56 -9.21
N GLN A 381 23.90 -14.97 -8.42
CA GLN A 381 25.30 -15.34 -8.36
C GLN A 381 25.54 -16.24 -7.15
N LYS A 382 25.69 -17.54 -7.38
CA LYS A 382 26.10 -18.45 -6.31
C LYS A 382 27.58 -18.28 -6.02
N ARG A 383 27.92 -18.07 -4.75
CA ARG A 383 29.30 -17.99 -4.30
C ARG A 383 29.59 -19.17 -3.35
N ILE A 384 30.73 -19.82 -3.57
CA ILE A 384 31.27 -20.88 -2.69
C ILE A 384 32.51 -20.31 -2.01
N ARG A 385 32.62 -20.46 -0.70
CA ARG A 385 33.75 -19.96 0.09
C ARG A 385 34.59 -21.10 0.62
N THR A 386 35.79 -21.22 0.08
CA THR A 386 36.76 -22.26 0.45
C THR A 386 37.89 -21.73 1.33
N ASN A 387 38.08 -20.41 1.38
CA ASN A 387 39.02 -19.73 2.26
C ASN A 387 38.39 -18.41 2.72
N VAL A 388 38.69 -17.98 3.95
CA VAL A 388 38.18 -16.73 4.54
C VAL A 388 39.36 -15.78 4.71
N SER A 389 39.48 -14.79 3.82
CA SER A 389 40.51 -13.75 3.91
C SER A 389 39.94 -12.33 3.98
N SER A 390 38.62 -12.20 3.89
CA SER A 390 37.96 -10.89 3.90
C SER A 390 36.70 -10.88 4.76
N CYS A 391 36.51 -9.78 5.50
CA CYS A 391 35.40 -9.61 6.45
C CYS A 391 34.61 -8.35 6.14
N PHE A 392 33.28 -8.44 6.14
CA PHE A 392 32.35 -7.31 6.11
C PHE A 392 31.78 -7.05 7.50
N ILE A 393 31.68 -5.79 7.92
CA ILE A 393 31.15 -5.39 9.23
C ILE A 393 30.11 -4.30 9.05
N CYS A 394 28.89 -4.54 9.51
CA CYS A 394 27.83 -3.53 9.50
C CYS A 394 26.80 -3.78 10.61
N PHE A 395 26.61 -2.79 11.50
CA PHE A 395 25.63 -2.85 12.58
C PHE A 395 24.39 -1.95 12.36
N GLY A 396 24.25 -1.43 11.14
CA GLY A 396 23.10 -0.64 10.71
C GLY A 396 23.29 0.87 10.85
N GLY A 397 22.15 1.58 10.80
CA GLY A 397 22.13 3.04 10.62
C GLY A 397 22.71 3.85 11.78
N GLY A 398 22.35 3.47 13.00
CA GLY A 398 22.67 4.23 14.22
C GLY A 398 23.81 3.67 15.04
N ASP A 399 23.91 2.34 15.17
CA ASP A 399 24.91 1.63 15.99
C ASP A 399 25.33 2.38 17.28
N VAL A 400 24.32 2.67 18.12
CA VAL A 400 24.48 3.48 19.33
C VAL A 400 25.40 2.84 20.38
N HIS A 401 25.65 1.54 20.27
CA HIS A 401 26.52 0.77 21.17
C HIS A 401 27.95 0.62 20.65
N ASN A 402 28.28 1.25 19.51
CA ASN A 402 29.61 1.20 18.88
C ASN A 402 30.10 -0.23 18.59
N LEU A 403 29.18 -1.12 18.20
CA LEU A 403 29.49 -2.51 17.92
C LEU A 403 30.33 -2.65 16.65
N THR A 404 30.21 -1.72 15.71
CA THR A 404 31.07 -1.63 14.52
C THR A 404 32.53 -1.52 14.93
N LYS A 405 32.87 -0.61 15.84
CA LYS A 405 34.24 -0.45 16.34
C LYS A 405 34.71 -1.71 17.07
N ARG A 406 33.88 -2.27 17.97
CA ARG A 406 34.23 -3.49 18.70
C ARG A 406 34.54 -4.65 17.76
N ALA A 407 33.68 -4.88 16.76
CA ALA A 407 33.89 -5.95 15.78
C ALA A 407 35.15 -5.69 14.94
N LEU A 408 35.41 -4.44 14.55
CA LEU A 408 36.60 -4.05 13.82
C LEU A 408 37.88 -4.29 14.63
N ASP A 409 37.91 -3.86 15.90
CA ASP A 409 39.04 -4.04 16.81
C ASP A 409 39.42 -5.53 16.92
N ILE A 410 38.41 -6.41 17.05
CA ILE A 410 38.62 -7.85 17.13
C ILE A 410 39.09 -8.40 15.79
N ALA A 411 38.43 -8.04 14.68
CA ALA A 411 38.79 -8.52 13.34
C ALA A 411 40.22 -8.15 12.97
N LYS A 412 40.70 -6.96 13.35
CA LYS A 412 42.09 -6.52 13.12
C LYS A 412 43.13 -7.42 13.79
N THR A 413 42.76 -8.15 14.86
CA THR A 413 43.65 -9.11 15.53
C THR A 413 43.87 -10.41 14.75
N PHE A 414 43.07 -10.69 13.72
CA PHE A 414 43.21 -11.87 12.87
C PHE A 414 44.01 -11.52 11.62
N SER A 415 45.26 -12.00 11.53
CA SER A 415 46.13 -11.77 10.36
C SER A 415 45.66 -12.47 9.08
N ALA A 416 44.82 -13.50 9.21
CA ALA A 416 44.17 -14.17 8.08
C ALA A 416 43.22 -13.23 7.31
N LEU A 417 42.68 -12.19 7.97
CA LEU A 417 41.86 -11.17 7.33
C LEU A 417 42.76 -10.13 6.67
N GLU A 418 42.96 -10.30 5.36
CA GLU A 418 43.71 -9.41 4.48
C GLU A 418 42.93 -8.13 4.16
N LYS A 419 41.59 -8.21 4.13
CA LYS A 419 40.70 -7.06 3.93
C LYS A 419 39.51 -7.05 4.87
N ILE A 420 39.17 -5.85 5.37
CA ILE A 420 38.03 -5.61 6.25
C ILE A 420 37.22 -4.45 5.69
N TYR A 421 35.99 -4.74 5.26
CA TYR A 421 35.04 -3.76 4.74
C TYR A 421 34.10 -3.34 5.85
N VAL A 422 34.16 -2.07 6.26
CA VAL A 422 33.31 -1.52 7.31
C VAL A 422 32.29 -0.61 6.67
N VAL A 423 31.01 -0.78 7.01
CA VAL A 423 29.96 0.15 6.58
C VAL A 423 29.18 0.70 7.77
N THR A 424 29.14 2.02 7.88
CA THR A 424 28.34 2.73 8.88
C THR A 424 27.25 3.58 8.23
N GLY A 425 26.09 3.67 8.88
CA GLY A 425 25.01 4.54 8.39
C GLY A 425 25.25 6.03 8.68
N GLY A 426 24.50 6.90 8.00
CA GLY A 426 24.61 8.36 8.16
C GLY A 426 24.32 8.90 9.57
N ALA A 427 23.75 8.08 10.45
CA ALA A 427 23.44 8.42 11.84
C ALA A 427 24.47 7.90 12.86
N TYR A 428 25.56 7.29 12.40
CA TYR A 428 26.57 6.70 13.27
C TYR A 428 27.34 7.78 14.07
N PRO A 429 27.23 7.80 15.41
CA PRO A 429 27.73 8.92 16.21
C PRO A 429 29.26 8.97 16.31
N TYR A 430 29.93 7.83 16.12
CA TYR A 430 31.39 7.70 16.28
C TYR A 430 32.16 7.81 14.95
N TYR A 431 31.55 8.42 13.92
CA TYR A 431 32.13 8.50 12.57
C TYR A 431 33.55 9.10 12.56
N LYS A 432 33.75 10.24 13.25
CA LYS A 432 35.06 10.93 13.26
C LYS A 432 36.16 10.07 13.90
N GLU A 433 35.87 9.51 15.07
CA GLU A 433 36.80 8.65 15.81
C GLU A 433 37.16 7.40 15.01
N LEU A 434 36.18 6.78 14.35
CA LEU A 434 36.41 5.64 13.48
C LEU A 434 37.33 6.00 12.30
N CYS A 435 37.08 7.13 11.63
CA CYS A 435 37.90 7.61 10.51
C CYS A 435 39.37 7.83 10.88
N GLU A 436 39.63 8.39 12.06
CA GLU A 436 40.99 8.59 12.57
C GLU A 436 41.71 7.25 12.82
N GLU A 437 40.99 6.26 13.34
CA GLU A 437 41.54 4.94 13.63
C GLU A 437 41.87 4.13 12.37
N ILE A 438 40.96 4.13 11.39
CA ILE A 438 41.12 3.34 10.15
C ILE A 438 42.18 3.93 9.22
N ALA A 439 42.46 5.24 9.29
CA ALA A 439 43.47 5.89 8.45
C ALA A 439 44.87 5.26 8.62
N GLN A 440 45.10 4.52 9.70
CA GLN A 440 46.36 3.86 10.02
C GLN A 440 46.42 2.38 9.59
N ASP A 441 45.31 1.76 9.13
CA ASP A 441 45.26 0.34 8.76
C ASP A 441 44.82 0.15 7.30
N SER A 442 45.80 -0.13 6.42
CA SER A 442 45.57 -0.35 4.98
C SER A 442 44.68 -1.55 4.62
N ARG A 443 44.37 -2.43 5.59
CA ARG A 443 43.44 -3.54 5.39
C ARG A 443 41.99 -3.09 5.45
N VAL A 444 41.71 -1.93 6.06
CA VAL A 444 40.35 -1.46 6.31
C VAL A 444 39.88 -0.55 5.17
N GLU A 445 38.73 -0.87 4.59
CA GLU A 445 38.00 -0.02 3.65
C GLU A 445 36.69 0.39 4.32
N HIS A 446 36.41 1.69 4.43
CA HIS A 446 35.24 2.20 5.11
C HIS A 446 34.34 2.97 4.16
N LEU A 447 33.05 2.63 4.17
CA LEU A 447 32.01 3.41 3.52
C LEU A 447 31.04 3.97 4.57
N HIS A 448 30.66 5.23 4.40
CA HIS A 448 29.71 5.90 5.26
C HIS A 448 28.49 6.33 4.45
N ASN A 449 27.29 6.02 4.96
CA ASN A 449 26.03 6.26 4.27
C ASN A 449 25.99 5.64 2.86
N ALA A 450 26.48 4.41 2.74
CA ALA A 450 26.59 3.69 1.48
C ALA A 450 25.22 3.45 0.82
N SER A 451 25.18 3.60 -0.50
CA SER A 451 24.06 3.20 -1.35
C SER A 451 23.87 1.67 -1.35
N ASP A 452 22.72 1.21 -1.84
CA ASP A 452 22.45 -0.22 -2.02
C ASP A 452 23.45 -0.90 -2.99
N ILE A 453 23.86 -0.20 -4.06
CA ILE A 453 24.86 -0.68 -5.01
C ILE A 453 26.22 -0.83 -4.34
N GLU A 454 26.66 0.18 -3.59
CA GLU A 454 27.93 0.12 -2.86
C GLU A 454 27.94 -0.99 -1.80
N MET A 455 26.82 -1.16 -1.08
CA MET A 455 26.65 -2.25 -0.13
C MET A 455 26.81 -3.63 -0.76
N VAL A 456 26.16 -3.86 -1.91
CA VAL A 456 26.31 -5.12 -2.66
C VAL A 456 27.75 -5.29 -3.15
N ASP A 457 28.38 -4.25 -3.66
CA ASP A 457 29.77 -4.29 -4.14
C ASP A 457 30.73 -4.73 -3.02
N VAL A 458 30.69 -4.09 -1.85
CA VAL A 458 31.59 -4.47 -0.74
C VAL A 458 31.27 -5.86 -0.16
N MET A 459 29.99 -6.21 -0.02
CA MET A 459 29.60 -7.56 0.43
C MET A 459 30.04 -8.64 -0.59
N SER A 460 29.99 -8.33 -1.89
CA SER A 460 30.42 -9.25 -2.95
C SER A 460 31.93 -9.51 -2.96
N LYS A 461 32.72 -8.66 -2.28
CA LYS A 461 34.16 -8.83 -2.09
C LYS A 461 34.51 -9.54 -0.79
N ALA A 462 33.61 -9.54 0.20
CA ALA A 462 33.82 -10.18 1.50
C ALA A 462 33.47 -11.67 1.50
N ASP A 463 34.17 -12.45 2.32
CA ASP A 463 33.92 -13.89 2.53
C ASP A 463 33.00 -14.12 3.72
N VAL A 464 33.23 -13.42 4.83
CA VAL A 464 32.43 -13.46 6.06
C VAL A 464 31.82 -12.09 6.35
N ALA A 465 30.68 -12.05 7.05
CA ALA A 465 30.00 -10.83 7.45
C ALA A 465 29.63 -10.87 8.94
N ILE A 466 30.10 -9.90 9.74
CA ILE A 466 29.71 -9.70 11.14
C ILE A 466 28.58 -8.68 11.18
N ILE A 467 27.36 -9.13 11.48
CA ILE A 467 26.13 -8.34 11.34
C ILE A 467 25.07 -8.72 12.38
N PRO A 468 24.12 -7.83 12.74
CA PRO A 468 22.98 -8.16 13.58
C PRO A 468 21.89 -8.92 12.82
N CYS A 469 21.10 -9.70 13.58
CA CYS A 469 19.89 -10.39 13.11
C CYS A 469 18.76 -9.39 12.85
N SER A 470 18.88 -8.66 11.75
CA SER A 470 17.90 -7.72 11.23
C SER A 470 17.81 -7.88 9.70
N THR A 471 17.25 -6.91 8.98
CA THR A 471 17.15 -6.95 7.51
C THR A 471 18.51 -7.21 6.82
N ILE A 472 19.61 -6.72 7.39
CA ILE A 472 20.97 -6.93 6.86
C ILE A 472 21.36 -8.42 6.79
N LEU A 473 20.81 -9.27 7.67
CA LEU A 473 21.06 -10.73 7.62
C LEU A 473 20.50 -11.33 6.33
N LEU A 474 19.30 -10.90 5.91
CA LEU A 474 18.68 -11.35 4.67
C LEU A 474 19.46 -10.85 3.44
N GLU A 475 19.98 -9.62 3.50
CA GLU A 475 20.84 -9.05 2.47
C GLU A 475 22.15 -9.85 2.32
N VAL A 476 22.77 -10.23 3.44
CA VAL A 476 23.95 -11.10 3.47
C VAL A 476 23.65 -12.48 2.89
N PHE A 477 22.50 -13.08 3.21
CA PHE A 477 22.07 -14.34 2.58
C PHE A 477 21.89 -14.19 1.07
N ALA A 478 21.43 -13.03 0.60
CA ALA A 478 21.22 -12.77 -0.82
C ALA A 478 22.55 -12.65 -1.59
N VAL A 479 23.54 -11.97 -1.00
CA VAL A 479 24.87 -11.76 -1.62
C VAL A 479 25.80 -12.96 -1.43
N GLY A 480 25.57 -13.78 -0.40
CA GLY A 480 26.29 -15.03 -0.18
C GLY A 480 27.63 -14.88 0.55
N CYS A 481 27.70 -14.03 1.57
CA CYS A 481 28.78 -14.09 2.57
C CYS A 481 28.42 -15.15 3.63
N ILE A 482 29.44 -15.70 4.32
CA ILE A 482 29.20 -16.50 5.53
C ILE A 482 28.79 -15.53 6.65
N PRO A 483 27.57 -15.59 7.19
CA PRO A 483 27.13 -14.70 8.26
C PRO A 483 27.67 -15.17 9.61
N ILE A 484 28.31 -14.26 10.32
CA ILE A 484 28.49 -14.26 11.78
C ILE A 484 27.43 -13.30 12.33
N ALA A 485 26.41 -13.83 13.00
CA ALA A 485 25.26 -13.05 13.40
C ALA A 485 24.87 -13.22 14.87
N GLY A 486 24.28 -12.15 15.42
CA GLY A 486 23.88 -12.04 16.82
C GLY A 486 22.75 -11.02 16.99
N HIS A 487 22.44 -10.66 18.23
CA HIS A 487 21.42 -9.67 18.56
C HIS A 487 21.90 -8.71 19.65
N TYR A 488 21.43 -7.47 19.66
CA TYR A 488 21.76 -6.51 20.72
C TYR A 488 20.56 -5.70 21.23
N VAL A 489 19.38 -5.90 20.63
CA VAL A 489 18.10 -5.33 21.06
C VAL A 489 17.03 -6.42 21.13
N GLU A 490 15.97 -6.20 21.90
CA GLU A 490 14.96 -7.22 22.23
C GLU A 490 14.21 -7.75 20.99
N ASN A 491 13.82 -6.85 20.10
CA ASN A 491 13.06 -7.19 18.89
C ASN A 491 13.83 -8.03 17.87
N GLN A 492 15.16 -8.17 18.01
CA GLN A 492 15.98 -9.05 17.17
C GLN A 492 16.00 -10.50 17.68
N LYS A 493 15.66 -10.76 18.95
CA LYS A 493 15.83 -12.09 19.56
C LYS A 493 14.98 -13.15 18.88
N TYR A 494 13.73 -12.83 18.55
CA TYR A 494 12.84 -13.79 17.87
C TYR A 494 13.44 -14.21 16.52
N PHE A 495 13.86 -13.23 15.72
CA PHE A 495 14.51 -13.46 14.44
C PHE A 495 15.80 -14.28 14.62
N TYR A 496 16.66 -13.88 15.55
CA TYR A 496 17.91 -14.56 15.90
C TYR A 496 17.71 -16.03 16.27
N HIS A 497 16.84 -16.34 17.23
CA HIS A 497 16.64 -17.71 17.71
C HIS A 497 16.08 -18.63 16.61
N ASN A 498 15.18 -18.13 15.78
CA ASN A 498 14.58 -18.90 14.70
C ASN A 498 15.59 -19.27 13.61
N PHE A 499 16.45 -18.34 13.20
CA PHE A 499 17.50 -18.63 12.22
C PHE A 499 18.65 -19.44 12.82
N LEU A 500 19.00 -19.23 14.09
CA LEU A 500 20.01 -20.02 14.79
C LEU A 500 19.61 -21.50 14.88
N ALA A 501 18.34 -21.78 15.20
CA ALA A 501 17.81 -23.15 15.26
C ALA A 501 17.88 -23.90 13.92
N GLN A 502 18.03 -23.18 12.80
CA GLN A 502 18.18 -23.75 11.46
C GLN A 502 19.64 -23.87 11.02
N GLY A 503 20.59 -23.46 11.87
CA GLY A 503 22.02 -23.42 11.52
C GLY A 503 22.32 -22.43 10.38
N ALA A 504 21.57 -21.32 10.29
CA ALA A 504 21.66 -20.40 9.17
C ALA A 504 22.89 -19.48 9.20
N PHE A 505 23.51 -19.28 10.37
CA PHE A 505 24.67 -18.42 10.58
C PHE A 505 25.57 -18.97 11.69
N ILE A 506 26.77 -18.40 11.84
CA ILE A 506 27.69 -18.65 12.95
C ILE A 506 27.33 -17.71 14.09
N ASP A 507 27.14 -18.26 15.28
CA ASP A 507 26.62 -17.52 16.42
C ASP A 507 27.63 -16.53 17.01
N ALA A 508 27.23 -15.26 17.13
CA ALA A 508 27.95 -14.19 17.82
C ALA A 508 27.24 -13.69 19.10
N GLY A 509 26.13 -14.32 19.49
CA GLY A 509 25.35 -14.02 20.69
C GLY A 509 24.99 -12.54 20.80
N ASN A 510 25.43 -11.90 21.88
CA ASN A 510 25.23 -10.48 22.15
C ASN A 510 26.38 -9.57 21.66
N PHE A 511 27.25 -10.07 20.77
CA PHE A 511 28.45 -9.37 20.30
C PHE A 511 29.42 -9.01 21.43
N SER A 512 29.58 -9.91 22.41
CA SER A 512 30.72 -9.87 23.33
C SER A 512 32.03 -10.11 22.58
N GLU A 513 33.14 -9.63 23.14
CA GLU A 513 34.45 -9.82 22.48
C GLU A 513 34.79 -11.30 22.30
N GLU A 514 34.48 -12.12 23.31
CA GLU A 514 34.68 -13.57 23.28
C GLU A 514 33.83 -14.23 22.19
N ALA A 515 32.55 -13.84 22.07
CA ALA A 515 31.65 -14.43 21.08
C ALA A 515 32.11 -14.13 19.65
N ILE A 516 32.47 -12.88 19.35
CA ILE A 516 32.98 -12.50 18.02
C ILE A 516 34.30 -13.20 17.72
N ARG A 517 35.22 -13.25 18.70
CA ARG A 517 36.52 -13.92 18.54
C ARG A 517 36.37 -15.41 18.27
N ASN A 518 35.51 -16.09 19.02
CA ASN A 518 35.24 -17.51 18.83
C ASN A 518 34.58 -17.77 17.46
N ALA A 519 33.62 -16.94 17.05
CA ALA A 519 32.98 -17.06 15.74
C ALA A 519 33.98 -16.88 14.58
N LEU A 520 34.85 -15.87 14.66
CA LEU A 520 35.91 -15.63 13.66
C LEU A 520 36.94 -16.75 13.63
N PHE A 521 37.38 -17.23 14.80
CA PHE A 521 38.30 -18.35 14.89
C PHE A 521 37.71 -19.60 14.20
N ASN A 522 36.47 -19.95 14.55
CA ASN A 522 35.79 -21.13 14.00
C ASN A 522 35.63 -21.06 12.48
N VAL A 523 35.26 -19.90 11.92
CA VAL A 523 35.03 -19.79 10.46
C VAL A 523 36.33 -19.74 9.66
N ILE A 524 37.40 -19.20 10.23
CA ILE A 524 38.72 -19.13 9.58
C ILE A 524 39.39 -20.50 9.59
N ASP A 525 39.26 -21.24 10.70
CA ASP A 525 39.83 -22.58 10.85
C ASP A 525 39.07 -23.62 9.99
N GLU A 526 37.73 -23.59 10.03
CA GLU A 526 36.89 -24.51 9.27
C GLU A 526 35.76 -23.74 8.54
N PRO A 527 36.02 -23.21 7.33
CA PRO A 527 35.00 -22.51 6.54
C PRO A 527 33.80 -23.41 6.23
N LYS A 528 32.66 -23.15 6.88
CA LYS A 528 31.41 -23.90 6.64
C LYS A 528 30.59 -23.22 5.55
N GLN A 529 30.28 -23.98 4.49
CA GLN A 529 29.29 -23.56 3.53
C GLN A 529 27.90 -23.73 4.15
N LEU A 530 27.25 -22.62 4.49
CA LEU A 530 25.91 -22.65 5.07
C LEU A 530 24.83 -22.85 4.01
N LYS A 531 23.68 -23.38 4.45
CA LYS A 531 22.52 -23.66 3.61
C LYS A 531 22.01 -22.36 2.98
N THR A 532 21.67 -22.40 1.69
CA THR A 532 20.99 -21.29 1.03
C THR A 532 19.60 -21.08 1.65
N ILE A 533 19.39 -19.89 2.21
CA ILE A 533 18.13 -19.48 2.83
C ILE A 533 17.22 -18.73 1.84
N ILE A 534 17.81 -17.86 1.01
CA ILE A 534 17.09 -17.05 0.01
C ILE A 534 17.20 -17.70 -1.36
N ASP A 535 16.07 -18.03 -1.98
CA ASP A 535 16.02 -18.72 -3.28
C ASP A 535 15.95 -17.79 -4.50
N GLY A 536 15.93 -16.48 -4.27
CA GLY A 536 15.86 -15.46 -5.31
C GLY A 536 14.49 -15.31 -5.97
N LYS A 537 13.43 -15.92 -5.44
CA LYS A 537 12.07 -15.87 -6.01
C LYS A 537 11.09 -15.02 -5.21
N SER A 538 11.52 -14.36 -4.13
CA SER A 538 10.61 -13.58 -3.28
C SER A 538 9.92 -12.44 -4.04
N THR A 539 10.61 -11.79 -4.97
CA THR A 539 10.00 -10.76 -5.83
C THR A 539 8.81 -11.29 -6.64
N ASP A 540 8.93 -12.48 -7.24
CA ASP A 540 7.85 -13.06 -8.03
C ASP A 540 6.67 -13.49 -7.14
N ARG A 541 6.96 -14.03 -5.96
CA ARG A 541 5.93 -14.36 -4.96
C ARG A 541 5.18 -13.11 -4.49
N LEU A 542 5.89 -12.04 -4.14
CA LEU A 542 5.32 -10.76 -3.69
C LEU A 542 4.47 -10.10 -4.79
N LYS A 543 4.92 -10.12 -6.05
CA LYS A 543 4.10 -9.68 -7.19
C LYS A 543 2.80 -10.49 -7.32
N GLY A 544 2.86 -11.80 -7.07
CA GLY A 544 1.68 -12.66 -7.00
C GLY A 544 0.67 -12.22 -5.94
N LEU A 545 1.12 -11.69 -4.81
CA LEU A 545 0.24 -11.18 -3.74
C LEU A 545 -0.53 -9.93 -4.17
N PHE A 546 0.12 -9.04 -4.91
CA PHE A 546 -0.53 -7.83 -5.39
C PHE A 546 -1.49 -8.11 -6.54
N LYS A 547 -1.14 -9.06 -7.41
CA LYS A 547 -2.10 -9.59 -8.38
C LYS A 547 -3.32 -10.19 -7.69
N LEU A 548 -3.14 -10.93 -6.59
CA LEU A 548 -4.25 -11.45 -5.80
C LEU A 548 -5.16 -10.33 -5.28
N LEU A 549 -4.60 -9.21 -4.81
CA LEU A 549 -5.40 -8.06 -4.37
C LEU A 549 -6.21 -7.47 -5.52
N ASP A 550 -5.59 -7.24 -6.69
CA ASP A 550 -6.29 -6.81 -7.91
C ASP A 550 -7.41 -7.78 -8.29
N ASP A 551 -7.16 -9.09 -8.19
CA ASP A 551 -8.14 -10.12 -8.52
C ASP A 551 -9.30 -10.15 -7.51
N CYS A 552 -9.04 -9.97 -6.21
CA CYS A 552 -10.07 -9.85 -5.18
C CYS A 552 -10.98 -8.62 -5.43
N GLU A 553 -10.41 -7.49 -5.85
CA GLU A 553 -11.18 -6.28 -6.16
C GLU A 553 -12.05 -6.43 -7.42
N ALA A 554 -11.59 -7.22 -8.38
CA ALA A 554 -12.33 -7.51 -9.61
C ALA A 554 -13.39 -8.61 -9.47
N ILE A 555 -13.47 -9.27 -8.30
CA ILE A 555 -14.48 -10.27 -8.00
C ILE A 555 -15.75 -9.61 -7.45
N HIS A 556 -16.89 -9.99 -8.03
CA HIS A 556 -18.20 -9.65 -7.50
C HIS A 556 -18.99 -10.93 -7.18
N LEU A 557 -19.49 -11.03 -5.96
CA LEU A 557 -20.35 -12.14 -5.55
C LEU A 557 -21.82 -11.78 -5.80
N LYS A 558 -22.53 -12.68 -6.48
CA LYS A 558 -23.97 -12.61 -6.70
C LYS A 558 -24.62 -13.78 -5.99
N HIS A 559 -25.76 -13.57 -5.33
CA HIS A 559 -26.53 -14.69 -4.81
C HIS A 559 -26.96 -15.61 -5.96
N ALA A 560 -26.80 -16.91 -5.74
CA ALA A 560 -27.23 -17.94 -6.66
C ALA A 560 -28.76 -17.93 -6.81
N ARG A 561 -29.26 -18.05 -8.05
CA ARG A 561 -30.68 -18.00 -8.40
C ARG A 561 -31.08 -19.21 -9.24
N GLY A 562 -32.38 -19.48 -9.33
CA GLY A 562 -32.90 -20.61 -10.13
C GLY A 562 -32.50 -20.56 -11.62
N GLU A 563 -32.20 -19.38 -12.16
CA GLU A 563 -31.68 -19.21 -13.52
C GLU A 563 -30.26 -19.76 -13.74
N ASP A 564 -29.46 -19.89 -12.66
CA ASP A 564 -28.05 -20.30 -12.74
C ASP A 564 -27.84 -21.83 -12.78
N ILE A 565 -28.92 -22.62 -12.71
CA ILE A 565 -28.88 -24.09 -12.68
C ILE A 565 -28.08 -24.65 -13.86
N GLY A 566 -28.31 -24.13 -15.07
CA GLY A 566 -27.62 -24.61 -16.28
C GLY A 566 -26.11 -24.37 -16.22
N THR A 567 -25.69 -23.22 -15.68
CA THR A 567 -24.28 -22.85 -15.53
C THR A 567 -23.61 -23.72 -14.48
N THR A 568 -24.21 -23.85 -13.30
CA THR A 568 -23.65 -24.66 -12.21
C THR A 568 -23.62 -26.15 -12.55
N PHE A 569 -24.61 -26.66 -13.30
CA PHE A 569 -24.66 -28.04 -13.78
C PHE A 569 -23.48 -28.35 -14.71
N ARG A 570 -23.24 -27.47 -15.70
CA ARG A 570 -22.14 -27.61 -16.65
C ARG A 570 -20.78 -27.64 -15.96
N TRP A 571 -20.56 -26.78 -14.98
CA TRP A 571 -19.34 -26.80 -14.18
C TRP A 571 -19.21 -28.07 -13.33
N ALA A 572 -20.29 -28.48 -12.67
CA ALA A 572 -20.30 -29.68 -11.84
C ALA A 572 -20.01 -30.95 -12.64
N CYS A 573 -20.47 -31.02 -13.90
CA CYS A 573 -20.26 -32.17 -14.79
C CYS A 573 -18.86 -32.22 -15.44
N ASP A 574 -18.08 -31.14 -15.42
CA ASP A 574 -16.77 -31.13 -16.06
C ASP A 574 -15.85 -32.17 -15.39
N ALA A 575 -15.23 -33.03 -16.20
CA ALA A 575 -14.37 -34.12 -15.72
C ALA A 575 -13.23 -33.62 -14.80
N ARG A 576 -12.70 -32.41 -15.03
CA ARG A 576 -11.64 -31.81 -14.21
C ARG A 576 -12.14 -31.40 -12.83
N VAL A 577 -13.39 -30.95 -12.73
CA VAL A 577 -14.05 -30.67 -11.45
C VAL A 577 -14.43 -31.97 -10.75
N ARG A 578 -15.05 -32.93 -11.45
CA ARG A 578 -15.40 -34.26 -10.91
C ARG A 578 -14.19 -35.01 -10.36
N LYS A 579 -13.00 -34.84 -10.98
CA LYS A 579 -11.74 -35.41 -10.49
C LYS A 579 -11.45 -35.09 -9.03
N PHE A 580 -11.87 -33.94 -8.52
CA PHE A 580 -11.66 -33.53 -7.12
C PHE A 580 -12.95 -33.42 -6.29
N SER A 581 -14.08 -33.96 -6.79
CA SER A 581 -15.35 -34.03 -6.06
C SER A 581 -15.46 -35.30 -5.20
N PHE A 582 -16.07 -35.22 -4.01
CA PHE A 582 -16.28 -36.38 -3.12
C PHE A 582 -17.22 -37.44 -3.70
N GLN A 583 -18.19 -37.03 -4.51
CA GLN A 583 -18.99 -37.94 -5.30
C GLN A 583 -18.37 -38.01 -6.69
N LYS A 584 -18.19 -39.22 -7.25
CA LYS A 584 -17.53 -39.43 -8.55
C LYS A 584 -18.46 -39.79 -9.71
N GLY A 585 -19.70 -40.19 -9.42
CA GLY A 585 -20.67 -40.63 -10.44
C GLY A 585 -21.01 -39.55 -11.47
N GLU A 586 -21.60 -39.95 -12.60
CA GLU A 586 -22.25 -38.97 -13.48
C GLU A 586 -23.43 -38.33 -12.76
N ILE A 587 -23.69 -37.05 -13.05
CA ILE A 587 -24.79 -36.30 -12.46
C ILE A 587 -25.80 -36.05 -13.59
N SER A 588 -27.03 -36.53 -13.44
CA SER A 588 -28.09 -36.15 -14.37
C SER A 588 -28.59 -34.72 -14.09
N TYR A 589 -29.13 -34.07 -15.12
CA TYR A 589 -29.64 -32.70 -14.97
C TYR A 589 -30.75 -32.60 -13.91
N GLU A 590 -31.65 -33.58 -13.85
CA GLU A 590 -32.75 -33.58 -12.87
C GLU A 590 -32.26 -33.79 -11.44
N GLU A 591 -31.27 -34.66 -11.22
CA GLU A 591 -30.63 -34.82 -9.90
C GLU A 591 -29.95 -33.52 -9.45
N HIS A 592 -29.18 -32.87 -10.34
CA HIS A 592 -28.54 -31.58 -10.03
C HIS A 592 -29.56 -30.49 -9.76
N LYS A 593 -30.61 -30.40 -10.57
CA LYS A 593 -31.68 -29.41 -10.41
C LYS A 593 -32.38 -29.57 -9.07
N SER A 594 -32.75 -30.79 -8.68
CA SER A 594 -33.38 -31.06 -7.38
C SER A 594 -32.46 -30.68 -6.22
N TRP A 595 -31.18 -31.07 -6.30
CA TRP A 595 -30.18 -30.72 -5.29
C TRP A 595 -29.95 -29.21 -5.18
N TYR A 596 -29.81 -28.52 -6.32
CA TYR A 596 -29.51 -27.09 -6.39
C TYR A 596 -30.65 -26.26 -5.83
N MET A 597 -31.90 -26.56 -6.23
CA MET A 597 -33.08 -25.88 -5.72
C MET A 597 -33.26 -26.13 -4.21
N GLY A 598 -32.95 -27.34 -3.75
CA GLY A 598 -32.90 -27.65 -2.31
C GLY A 598 -31.91 -26.76 -1.56
N LYS A 599 -30.72 -26.52 -2.12
CA LYS A 599 -29.70 -25.64 -1.54
C LYS A 599 -30.06 -24.15 -1.58
N LEU A 600 -30.83 -23.70 -2.57
CA LEU A 600 -31.34 -22.32 -2.59
C LEU A 600 -32.46 -22.09 -1.57
N ALA A 601 -33.23 -23.13 -1.23
CA ALA A 601 -34.33 -23.05 -0.26
C ALA A 601 -33.87 -23.22 1.20
N ASP A 602 -32.66 -23.72 1.42
CA ASP A 602 -32.09 -23.97 2.75
C ASP A 602 -31.56 -22.68 3.38
N GLU A 603 -32.20 -22.20 4.46
CA GLU A 603 -31.80 -20.98 5.17
C GLU A 603 -30.41 -21.10 5.84
N ALA A 604 -29.95 -22.33 6.12
CA ALA A 604 -28.62 -22.60 6.64
C ALA A 604 -27.55 -22.60 5.53
N CYS A 605 -27.95 -22.47 4.27
CA CYS A 605 -27.07 -22.46 3.11
C CYS A 605 -26.97 -21.05 2.52
N LYS A 606 -25.74 -20.56 2.37
CA LYS A 606 -25.43 -19.35 1.59
C LYS A 606 -24.68 -19.74 0.34
N TYR A 607 -25.27 -19.48 -0.82
CA TYR A 607 -24.72 -19.87 -2.11
C TYR A 607 -24.53 -18.66 -3.02
N TYR A 608 -23.30 -18.46 -3.50
CA TYR A 608 -22.91 -17.36 -4.35
C TYR A 608 -22.31 -17.86 -5.68
N LEU A 609 -22.66 -17.20 -6.78
CA LEU A 609 -21.89 -17.21 -8.03
C LEU A 609 -20.87 -16.07 -8.00
N ILE A 610 -19.79 -16.29 -8.74
CA ILE A 610 -18.64 -15.39 -8.76
C ILE A 610 -18.51 -14.83 -10.16
N ASP A 611 -18.68 -13.52 -10.27
CA ASP A 611 -18.37 -12.76 -11.45
C ASP A 611 -16.94 -12.24 -11.36
N TYR A 612 -16.18 -12.43 -12.43
CA TYR A 612 -14.87 -11.81 -12.61
C TYR A 612 -14.83 -11.15 -13.98
N LYS A 613 -14.76 -9.82 -13.98
CA LYS A 613 -14.73 -8.99 -15.20
C LYS A 613 -15.92 -9.28 -16.14
N GLY A 614 -17.13 -9.41 -15.57
CA GLY A 614 -18.38 -9.59 -16.31
C GLY A 614 -18.64 -11.01 -16.79
N LYS A 615 -17.91 -12.01 -16.27
CA LYS A 615 -18.09 -13.43 -16.58
C LYS A 615 -18.25 -14.21 -15.29
N ASP A 616 -19.22 -15.10 -15.24
CA ASP A 616 -19.33 -16.03 -14.12
C ASP A 616 -18.22 -17.09 -14.25
N ILE A 617 -17.38 -17.22 -13.23
CA ILE A 617 -16.16 -18.06 -13.25
C ILE A 617 -16.20 -19.20 -12.23
N GLY A 618 -17.24 -19.30 -11.42
CA GLY A 618 -17.36 -20.34 -10.41
C GLY A 618 -18.44 -20.03 -9.39
N SER A 619 -18.44 -20.82 -8.31
CA SER A 619 -19.37 -20.65 -7.21
C SER A 619 -18.75 -21.04 -5.87
N ILE A 620 -19.19 -20.40 -4.79
CA ILE A 620 -18.83 -20.74 -3.42
C ILE A 620 -20.09 -20.84 -2.56
N ARG A 621 -20.14 -21.86 -1.72
CA ARG A 621 -21.25 -22.16 -0.83
C ARG A 621 -20.76 -22.38 0.59
N PHE A 622 -21.55 -21.92 1.54
CA PHE A 622 -21.37 -22.09 2.98
C PHE A 622 -22.60 -22.81 3.53
N ASP A 623 -22.40 -24.03 4.04
CA ASP A 623 -23.44 -24.83 4.68
C ASP A 623 -23.25 -24.78 6.21
N LYS A 624 -24.20 -24.20 6.94
CA LYS A 624 -24.14 -24.09 8.41
C LYS A 624 -24.64 -25.39 9.07
N ASP A 625 -23.86 -25.91 10.02
CA ASP A 625 -24.25 -26.96 10.97
C ASP A 625 -24.22 -26.44 12.43
N GLU A 626 -24.33 -27.33 13.43
CA GLU A 626 -24.41 -26.96 14.86
C GLU A 626 -23.18 -26.18 15.35
N ASP A 627 -21.98 -26.57 14.92
CA ASP A 627 -20.69 -26.04 15.42
C ASP A 627 -19.81 -25.40 14.32
N ASN A 628 -20.16 -25.60 13.05
CA ASN A 628 -19.32 -25.26 11.91
C ASN A 628 -20.10 -24.66 10.74
N VAL A 629 -19.35 -24.04 9.85
CA VAL A 629 -19.77 -23.60 8.52
C VAL A 629 -18.88 -24.29 7.51
N VAL A 630 -19.45 -25.21 6.75
CA VAL A 630 -18.70 -26.01 5.76
C VAL A 630 -18.66 -25.28 4.42
N ILE A 631 -17.45 -25.04 3.92
CA ILE A 631 -17.20 -24.43 2.63
C ILE A 631 -17.18 -25.50 1.54
N SER A 632 -17.90 -25.22 0.45
CA SER A 632 -17.73 -25.90 -0.82
C SER A 632 -17.53 -24.85 -1.92
N TYR A 633 -16.46 -24.96 -2.70
CA TYR A 633 -16.25 -24.08 -3.83
C TYR A 633 -15.79 -24.82 -5.08
N LEU A 634 -16.02 -24.15 -6.19
CA LEU A 634 -15.84 -24.65 -7.54
C LEU A 634 -15.38 -23.46 -8.39
N LEU A 635 -14.33 -23.68 -9.16
CA LEU A 635 -13.88 -22.73 -10.19
C LEU A 635 -14.05 -23.40 -11.54
N ASP A 636 -14.60 -22.68 -12.51
CA ASP A 636 -14.67 -23.11 -13.90
C ASP A 636 -13.25 -23.48 -14.38
N PRO A 637 -13.06 -24.68 -14.92
CA PRO A 637 -11.76 -25.13 -15.44
C PRO A 637 -11.10 -24.22 -16.48
N ALA A 638 -11.86 -23.38 -17.19
CA ALA A 638 -11.30 -22.37 -18.08
C ALA A 638 -10.45 -21.31 -17.34
N PHE A 639 -10.63 -21.18 -16.03
CA PHE A 639 -9.99 -20.19 -15.17
C PHE A 639 -8.99 -20.80 -14.17
N HIS A 640 -8.73 -22.10 -14.26
CA HIS A 640 -7.73 -22.78 -13.42
C HIS A 640 -6.31 -22.24 -13.67
N GLY A 641 -5.47 -22.29 -12.62
CA GLY A 641 -4.06 -21.86 -12.71
C GLY A 641 -3.82 -20.36 -12.69
N GLN A 642 -4.87 -19.53 -12.58
CA GLN A 642 -4.75 -18.06 -12.63
C GLN A 642 -4.63 -17.39 -11.26
N GLY A 643 -4.79 -18.14 -10.16
CA GLY A 643 -4.84 -17.63 -8.78
C GLY A 643 -6.26 -17.31 -8.27
N LEU A 644 -7.26 -17.38 -9.15
CA LEU A 644 -8.64 -16.96 -8.85
C LEU A 644 -9.36 -17.79 -7.79
N GLY A 645 -8.99 -19.07 -7.60
CA GLY A 645 -9.56 -19.90 -6.53
C GLY A 645 -9.25 -19.38 -5.13
N GLN A 646 -8.14 -18.67 -4.97
CA GLN A 646 -7.73 -18.07 -3.72
C GLN A 646 -8.49 -16.76 -3.45
N ALA A 647 -8.57 -15.89 -4.46
CA ALA A 647 -9.36 -14.65 -4.40
C ALA A 647 -10.84 -14.95 -4.12
N LEU A 648 -11.37 -16.01 -4.75
CA LEU A 648 -12.69 -16.55 -4.50
C LEU A 648 -12.93 -16.88 -3.03
N LEU A 649 -12.02 -17.62 -2.39
CA LEU A 649 -12.19 -18.06 -1.01
C LEU A 649 -12.13 -16.86 -0.05
N ILE A 650 -11.22 -15.91 -0.31
CA ILE A 650 -11.10 -14.65 0.43
C ILE A 650 -12.41 -13.86 0.37
N GLU A 651 -12.90 -13.57 -0.83
CA GLU A 651 -14.10 -12.74 -1.00
C GLU A 651 -15.38 -13.47 -0.59
N GLY A 652 -15.45 -14.79 -0.75
CA GLY A 652 -16.53 -15.61 -0.22
C GLY A 652 -16.61 -15.57 1.30
N CYS A 653 -15.48 -15.73 2.01
CA CYS A 653 -15.45 -15.62 3.47
C CYS A 653 -15.88 -14.21 3.93
N LYS A 654 -15.39 -13.15 3.26
CA LYS A 654 -15.81 -11.77 3.55
C LYS A 654 -17.31 -11.57 3.35
N ALA A 655 -17.87 -12.08 2.24
CA ALA A 655 -19.30 -11.96 1.94
C ALA A 655 -20.16 -12.68 2.99
N TYR A 656 -19.81 -13.93 3.30
CA TYR A 656 -20.52 -14.72 4.30
C TYR A 656 -20.52 -14.05 5.68
N THR A 657 -19.35 -13.60 6.16
CA THR A 657 -19.24 -12.93 7.47
C THR A 657 -19.98 -11.60 7.52
N ARG A 658 -20.09 -10.86 6.41
CA ARG A 658 -20.90 -9.62 6.35
C ARG A 658 -22.41 -9.90 6.43
N GLU A 659 -22.86 -11.00 5.85
CA GLU A 659 -24.27 -11.40 5.84
C GLU A 659 -24.71 -12.04 7.17
N VAL A 660 -23.84 -12.85 7.77
CA VAL A 660 -24.12 -13.58 9.01
C VAL A 660 -23.54 -12.83 10.21
N LEU A 661 -24.34 -11.94 10.81
CA LEU A 661 -23.98 -11.03 11.90
C LEU A 661 -23.66 -11.70 13.27
N VAL A 662 -23.44 -13.02 13.32
CA VAL A 662 -23.27 -13.80 14.57
C VAL A 662 -21.86 -14.42 14.64
N ARG A 663 -21.14 -14.29 15.77
CA ARG A 663 -19.83 -14.93 16.07
C ARG A 663 -19.98 -16.05 17.13
N PRO A 664 -19.18 -17.15 17.12
CA PRO A 664 -18.58 -17.84 15.98
C PRO A 664 -18.97 -19.33 15.88
N LEU A 665 -19.11 -19.82 14.64
CA LEU A 665 -18.94 -21.24 14.28
C LEU A 665 -17.60 -21.37 13.56
N ASN A 666 -16.95 -22.53 13.64
CA ASN A 666 -15.69 -22.74 12.93
C ASN A 666 -15.93 -22.79 11.42
N ILE A 667 -15.05 -22.20 10.62
CA ILE A 667 -15.14 -22.33 9.16
C ILE A 667 -14.34 -23.57 8.74
N VAL A 668 -14.98 -24.52 8.06
CA VAL A 668 -14.39 -25.82 7.74
C VAL A 668 -14.40 -26.08 6.24
N GLY A 669 -13.27 -26.49 5.67
CA GLY A 669 -13.17 -26.98 4.30
C GLY A 669 -12.69 -28.42 4.27
N TYR A 670 -13.27 -29.26 3.40
CA TYR A 670 -12.79 -30.61 3.15
C TYR A 670 -12.13 -30.69 1.78
N VAL A 671 -10.89 -31.17 1.73
CA VAL A 671 -10.08 -31.21 0.51
C VAL A 671 -9.53 -32.62 0.30
N MET A 672 -9.63 -33.15 -0.92
CA MET A 672 -9.01 -34.43 -1.29
C MET A 672 -7.49 -34.34 -1.21
N VAL A 673 -6.83 -35.43 -0.80
CA VAL A 673 -5.37 -35.47 -0.59
C VAL A 673 -4.59 -35.20 -1.89
N GLU A 674 -5.18 -35.49 -3.05
CA GLU A 674 -4.60 -35.24 -4.37
C GLU A 674 -4.79 -33.79 -4.86
N ASN A 675 -5.65 -32.99 -4.21
CA ASN A 675 -5.93 -31.62 -4.62
C ASN A 675 -4.95 -30.63 -3.98
N VAL A 676 -3.70 -30.69 -4.42
CA VAL A 676 -2.59 -29.84 -3.94
C VAL A 676 -2.89 -28.34 -4.07
N ALA A 677 -3.65 -27.94 -5.10
CA ALA A 677 -3.99 -26.53 -5.32
C ALA A 677 -4.88 -25.98 -4.20
N SER A 678 -5.98 -26.66 -3.88
CA SER A 678 -6.86 -26.26 -2.78
C SER A 678 -6.18 -26.36 -1.42
N MET A 679 -5.35 -27.39 -1.20
CA MET A 679 -4.55 -27.51 0.04
C MET A 679 -3.70 -26.27 0.28
N LYS A 680 -2.95 -25.82 -0.73
CA LYS A 680 -2.13 -24.62 -0.62
C LYS A 680 -2.97 -23.37 -0.33
N ILE A 681 -4.14 -23.23 -0.94
CA ILE A 681 -5.02 -22.08 -0.70
C ILE A 681 -5.42 -22.00 0.77
N PHE A 682 -5.90 -23.10 1.36
CA PHE A 682 -6.29 -23.14 2.77
C PHE A 682 -5.11 -22.91 3.72
N GLU A 683 -3.94 -23.47 3.41
CA GLU A 683 -2.72 -23.27 4.21
C GLU A 683 -2.26 -21.81 4.22
N HIS A 684 -2.33 -21.09 3.07
CA HIS A 684 -1.99 -19.67 3.02
C HIS A 684 -3.01 -18.74 3.71
N LEU A 685 -4.25 -19.18 3.87
CA LEU A 685 -5.27 -18.46 4.65
C LEU A 685 -5.26 -18.86 6.14
N GLY A 686 -4.29 -19.68 6.55
CA GLY A 686 -4.09 -20.06 7.94
C GLY A 686 -5.11 -21.06 8.50
N PHE A 687 -5.80 -21.81 7.65
CA PHE A 687 -6.65 -22.90 8.14
C PHE A 687 -5.79 -24.02 8.73
N ILE A 688 -6.20 -24.51 9.89
CA ILE A 688 -5.55 -25.59 10.61
C ILE A 688 -5.83 -26.91 9.89
N LYS A 689 -4.77 -27.61 9.52
CA LYS A 689 -4.80 -28.87 8.78
C LYS A 689 -4.96 -30.07 9.72
N GLU A 690 -5.95 -30.90 9.46
CA GLU A 690 -6.18 -32.19 10.10
C GLU A 690 -6.30 -33.27 9.01
N VAL A 691 -5.37 -34.24 9.01
CA VAL A 691 -5.35 -35.32 8.02
C VAL A 691 -6.31 -36.42 8.43
N MET A 692 -7.27 -36.76 7.56
CA MET A 692 -8.19 -37.88 7.71
C MET A 692 -7.82 -38.99 6.70
N ALA A 693 -8.51 -40.14 6.75
CA ALA A 693 -8.16 -41.32 5.96
C ALA A 693 -8.17 -41.09 4.43
N ASP A 694 -9.15 -40.36 3.91
CA ASP A 694 -9.39 -40.14 2.46
C ASP A 694 -9.43 -38.65 2.07
N LYS A 695 -9.27 -37.75 3.05
CA LYS A 695 -9.39 -36.30 2.88
C LYS A 695 -8.63 -35.53 3.96
N ILE A 696 -8.50 -34.24 3.75
CA ILE A 696 -7.90 -33.30 4.70
C ILE A 696 -8.99 -32.33 5.12
N LYS A 697 -9.18 -32.18 6.42
CA LYS A 697 -10.05 -31.17 7.02
C LYS A 697 -9.21 -29.94 7.33
N TYR A 698 -9.64 -28.79 6.82
CA TYR A 698 -9.07 -27.48 7.08
C TYR A 698 -10.04 -26.71 7.95
N THR A 699 -9.62 -26.27 9.14
CA THR A 699 -10.48 -25.56 10.10
C THR A 699 -9.90 -24.20 10.42
N TYR A 700 -10.67 -23.14 10.20
CA TYR A 700 -10.35 -21.82 10.72
C TYR A 700 -11.18 -21.57 12.00
N PRO A 701 -10.54 -21.51 13.18
CA PRO A 701 -11.24 -21.23 14.42
C PRO A 701 -11.62 -19.74 14.43
N CYS A 702 -12.91 -19.45 14.30
CA CYS A 702 -13.38 -18.08 14.50
C CYS A 702 -13.39 -17.80 16.01
N LYS A 703 -12.51 -16.89 16.47
CA LYS A 703 -12.43 -16.46 17.87
C LYS A 703 -13.41 -15.34 18.20
#